data_AF-A0A1J5LAY4-F1
#
_entry.id   AF-A0A1J5LAY4-F1
#
_cell.length_a   1.000
_cell.length_b   1.000
_cell.length_c   1.000
_cell.angle_alpha   90.00
_cell.angle_beta   90.00
_cell.angle_gamma   90.00
#
_symmetry.space_group_name_H-M   'P 1'
#
loop_
_entity.id
_entity.type
_entity.pdbx_description
1 polymer ?
#
loop_
_entity_poly.entity_id
_entity_poly.type
_entity_poly.pdbx_seq_one_letter_code
_entity_poly.pdbx_strand_id
1 'polypeptide(L)'
;MKISSLTALLTCLSFISFSQADKKLKKLIGKHFVELAPTDNYSWKPEGEIIFYHSKTTKGDTTGASNKGEFLMFRDDIISQSGEAFKMFRPGFVTNYEYEKFVIWVRDSTMLEHVYLNTDPTGNDAIDEYDLAYMLDFDDMYYSEVNQAWQEFDPSQPFINRELFNLSWRMKGIKDNQIIPLISDMYLRPDERFYDFKDWDERKFFYGKYGSGKEVPIAPDRDVWAQKSEYPYDLYYNLANYYSREDESNGYPVIGLTGTQIEAFLDHEEIKLQKKLNEAEFPYTVHLSLPTEEEIKLGDTSDCDCKMTFLLESMDMTEQWQITNEEYWEFLLSVQDSILRENIYYNTDPTGKNAIEDEDIGEMLNHGDVYYDEVNLSWQEFDPSQPYINRGLFPMSQSFNWKKTITPAQYVPIFENFFQHPEKMDTIKGNVDHKDFKFEEYTYKYYWEDLGRRSKTGELVWNASKERYDAKDVWNGKGIDMDEKSLIGFESGIRTHANLRDFILEEYVSVYPGINCTACNWNCMHEHGEELNFEEQQEVCDKCPLDWNENAKPYDFWTQPEELIQGLTYYQAMAYYNWKYHRNTRSSKSETRYHDDLVPTKEQFEKVQKGESFVLDEQKLEFPDPWFRYVIHFYPKK
;
A
#
# COMPACT_ATOMS: atom_id res chain seq x y z
N MET A 1 19.70 -44.50 72.35
CA MET A 1 20.24 -43.32 73.05
C MET A 1 21.12 -42.57 72.06
N LYS A 2 20.64 -41.38 71.66
CA LYS A 2 21.29 -40.26 70.94
C LYS A 2 22.11 -40.55 69.67
N ILE A 3 21.38 -40.55 68.56
CA ILE A 3 21.81 -40.08 67.24
C ILE A 3 21.77 -38.54 67.29
N SER A 4 22.90 -37.88 67.04
CA SER A 4 22.97 -36.43 66.92
C SER A 4 24.23 -36.04 66.15
N SER A 5 24.02 -35.28 65.06
CA SER A 5 24.95 -34.37 64.36
C SER A 5 25.04 -34.65 62.85
N LEU A 6 23.95 -34.41 62.13
CA LEU A 6 23.97 -34.09 60.70
C LEU A 6 22.79 -33.14 60.41
N THR A 7 22.83 -31.96 61.02
CA THR A 7 21.75 -30.96 60.91
C THR A 7 22.35 -29.56 61.08
N ALA A 8 23.19 -29.15 60.14
CA ALA A 8 23.73 -27.77 60.08
C ALA A 8 24.27 -27.40 58.69
N LEU A 9 23.69 -27.91 57.60
CA LEU A 9 24.12 -27.56 56.23
C LEU A 9 22.98 -27.42 55.22
N LEU A 10 21.76 -27.16 55.66
CA LEU A 10 20.57 -27.13 54.78
C LEU A 10 19.64 -25.92 54.99
N THR A 11 20.19 -24.75 55.34
CA THR A 11 19.41 -23.51 55.52
C THR A 11 20.14 -22.24 55.08
N CYS A 12 20.85 -22.29 53.94
CA CYS A 12 21.37 -21.08 53.25
C CYS A 12 21.16 -21.14 51.72
N LEU A 13 20.03 -21.68 51.27
CA LEU A 13 19.60 -21.66 49.85
C LEU A 13 18.14 -21.20 49.78
N SER A 14 17.90 -19.95 50.15
CA SER A 14 16.70 -19.20 49.77
C SER A 14 17.07 -17.73 49.87
N PHE A 15 16.67 -16.94 48.88
CA PHE A 15 17.10 -15.57 48.60
C PHE A 15 18.45 -15.44 47.87
N ILE A 16 18.57 -16.10 46.72
CA ILE A 16 19.26 -15.46 45.60
C ILE A 16 18.29 -14.38 45.11
N SER A 17 18.68 -13.11 45.25
CA SER A 17 18.03 -12.01 44.54
C SER A 17 18.18 -12.27 43.03
N PHE A 18 17.14 -12.82 42.41
CA PHE A 18 17.00 -12.88 40.96
C PHE A 18 16.69 -11.45 40.47
N SER A 19 17.71 -10.61 40.35
CA SER A 19 17.60 -9.33 39.64
C SER A 19 18.87 -9.09 38.84
N GLN A 20 18.87 -9.62 37.63
CA GLN A 20 19.80 -9.38 36.52
C GLN A 20 19.56 -10.54 35.57
N ALA A 21 18.66 -10.37 34.61
CA ALA A 21 18.62 -11.26 33.46
C ALA A 21 20.05 -11.43 32.90
N ASP A 22 20.45 -12.68 32.65
CA ASP A 22 21.80 -13.04 32.21
C ASP A 22 22.24 -12.13 31.05
N LYS A 23 23.48 -11.66 31.06
CA LYS A 23 24.08 -10.89 29.96
C LYS A 23 23.89 -11.57 28.61
N LYS A 24 23.87 -12.92 28.57
CA LYS A 24 23.54 -13.70 27.37
C LYS A 24 22.09 -13.53 26.93
N LEU A 25 21.15 -13.56 27.87
CA LEU A 25 19.73 -13.36 27.61
C LEU A 25 19.45 -11.94 27.11
N LYS A 26 20.05 -10.92 27.75
CA LYS A 26 19.95 -9.52 27.30
C LYS A 26 20.55 -9.31 25.90
N LYS A 27 21.60 -10.07 25.55
CA LYS A 27 22.17 -10.05 24.20
C LYS A 27 21.22 -10.69 23.16
N LEU A 28 20.46 -11.71 23.56
CA LEU A 28 19.53 -12.43 22.70
C LEU A 28 18.25 -11.62 22.44
N ILE A 29 17.68 -11.02 23.48
CA ILE A 29 16.42 -10.24 23.41
C ILE A 29 16.68 -8.84 22.81
N GLY A 30 17.80 -8.22 23.16
CA GLY A 30 18.14 -6.87 22.74
C GLY A 30 18.27 -5.91 23.93
N LYS A 31 18.93 -4.77 23.69
CA LYS A 31 19.21 -3.78 24.74
C LYS A 31 18.06 -2.80 24.99
N HIS A 32 17.00 -2.87 24.19
CA HIS A 32 15.88 -1.93 24.22
C HIS A 32 14.78 -2.32 25.22
N PHE A 33 15.05 -3.28 26.12
CA PHE A 33 14.07 -3.75 27.09
C PHE A 33 14.47 -3.38 28.52
N VAL A 34 13.47 -3.02 29.32
CA VAL A 34 13.60 -2.72 30.75
C VAL A 34 13.07 -3.92 31.55
N GLU A 35 13.86 -4.39 32.50
CA GLU A 35 13.50 -5.50 33.39
C GLU A 35 12.51 -4.98 34.45
N LEU A 36 11.34 -5.58 34.54
CA LEU A 36 10.31 -5.27 35.54
C LEU A 36 10.14 -6.45 36.51
N ALA A 37 9.74 -6.14 37.74
CA ALA A 37 9.46 -7.16 38.75
C ALA A 37 8.17 -7.92 38.39
N PRO A 38 8.08 -9.23 38.69
CA PRO A 38 6.83 -9.98 38.56
C PRO A 38 5.71 -9.35 39.40
N THR A 39 4.48 -9.43 38.91
CA THR A 39 3.28 -9.01 39.67
C THR A 39 2.38 -10.20 39.93
N ASP A 40 2.18 -10.52 41.22
CA ASP A 40 1.36 -11.66 41.64
C ASP A 40 -0.16 -11.44 41.45
N ASN A 41 -0.58 -10.18 41.28
CA ASN A 41 -1.97 -9.79 41.05
C ASN A 41 -2.05 -8.87 39.85
N TYR A 42 -2.33 -9.41 38.68
CA TYR A 42 -2.72 -8.57 37.55
C TYR A 42 -4.14 -8.04 37.78
N SER A 43 -4.26 -6.78 38.20
CA SER A 43 -5.51 -6.05 38.10
C SER A 43 -5.60 -5.46 36.68
N TRP A 44 -6.12 -6.24 35.74
CA TRP A 44 -6.28 -5.85 34.33
C TRP A 44 -7.44 -4.86 34.10
N LYS A 45 -7.81 -4.06 35.10
CA LYS A 45 -8.83 -3.02 34.92
C LYS A 45 -8.10 -1.71 34.66
N PRO A 46 -8.06 -1.20 33.42
CA PRO A 46 -7.39 0.05 33.15
C PRO A 46 -8.06 1.19 33.96
N GLU A 47 -7.28 2.16 34.39
CA GLU A 47 -7.74 3.30 35.18
C GLU A 47 -7.90 4.52 34.28
N GLY A 48 -9.11 5.08 34.22
CA GLY A 48 -9.37 6.31 33.45
C GLY A 48 -10.33 6.12 32.29
N GLU A 49 -10.23 6.99 31.29
CA GLU A 49 -11.11 6.99 30.12
C GLU A 49 -10.62 5.98 29.09
N ILE A 50 -11.24 4.80 29.07
CA ILE A 50 -10.92 3.71 28.14
C ILE A 50 -11.76 3.86 26.87
N ILE A 51 -11.11 3.79 25.72
CA ILE A 51 -11.79 3.62 24.42
C ILE A 51 -11.81 2.14 24.09
N PHE A 52 -13.01 1.60 23.91
CA PHE A 52 -13.20 0.25 23.38
C PHE A 52 -13.36 0.30 21.87
N TYR A 53 -12.55 -0.46 21.16
CA TYR A 53 -12.66 -0.61 19.72
C TYR A 53 -13.57 -1.79 19.47
N HIS A 54 -14.83 -1.51 19.15
CA HIS A 54 -15.81 -2.56 18.89
C HIS A 54 -15.49 -3.31 17.59
N SER A 55 -15.75 -4.61 17.57
CA SER A 55 -15.76 -5.36 16.31
C SER A 55 -16.80 -4.74 15.39
N LYS A 56 -16.39 -4.50 14.14
CA LYS A 56 -17.23 -3.89 13.12
C LYS A 56 -18.21 -4.89 12.49
N THR A 57 -18.16 -6.17 12.82
CA THR A 57 -19.11 -7.19 12.33
C THR A 57 -19.82 -7.95 13.44
N THR A 58 -19.20 -8.12 14.61
CA THR A 58 -19.80 -8.87 15.72
C THR A 58 -20.33 -7.91 16.77
N LYS A 59 -21.66 -7.89 16.92
CA LYS A 59 -22.33 -6.97 17.86
C LYS A 59 -21.87 -7.25 19.29
N GLY A 60 -21.38 -6.21 19.96
CA GLY A 60 -20.99 -6.29 21.37
C GLY A 60 -19.63 -6.95 21.61
N ASP A 61 -18.90 -7.28 20.54
CA ASP A 61 -17.52 -7.74 20.62
C ASP A 61 -16.55 -6.55 20.54
N THR A 62 -15.32 -6.75 21.01
CA THR A 62 -14.25 -5.73 21.04
C THR A 62 -12.97 -6.31 20.47
N THR A 63 -12.33 -5.60 19.55
CA THR A 63 -11.03 -5.97 18.98
C THR A 63 -9.87 -5.52 19.87
N GLY A 64 -10.11 -4.54 20.75
CA GLY A 64 -9.17 -4.14 21.79
C GLY A 64 -9.67 -2.96 22.61
N ALA A 65 -8.86 -2.54 23.58
CA ALA A 65 -9.10 -1.35 24.39
C ALA A 65 -7.83 -0.49 24.47
N SER A 66 -7.98 0.83 24.47
CA SER A 66 -6.87 1.79 24.63
C SER A 66 -7.18 2.86 25.66
N ASN A 67 -6.14 3.57 26.08
CA ASN A 67 -6.22 4.80 26.88
C ASN A 67 -6.12 6.09 26.01
N LYS A 68 -6.73 6.09 24.81
CA LYS A 68 -6.64 7.16 23.78
C LYS A 68 -5.29 7.30 23.06
N GLY A 69 -4.21 6.70 23.56
CA GLY A 69 -2.91 6.69 22.88
C GLY A 69 -2.45 5.27 22.57
N GLU A 70 -2.54 4.38 23.54
CA GLU A 70 -1.92 3.05 23.47
C GLU A 70 -2.91 1.92 23.74
N PHE A 71 -2.78 0.83 22.97
CA PHE A 71 -3.51 -0.40 23.25
C PHE A 71 -3.06 -1.04 24.57
N LEU A 72 -4.04 -1.40 25.39
CA LEU A 72 -3.85 -2.01 26.71
C LEU A 72 -4.37 -3.45 26.80
N MET A 73 -5.34 -3.82 25.95
CA MET A 73 -5.98 -5.15 25.99
C MET A 73 -6.45 -5.64 24.62
N PHE A 74 -6.41 -6.97 24.43
CA PHE A 74 -7.07 -7.70 23.34
C PHE A 74 -8.29 -8.48 23.83
N ARG A 75 -8.89 -9.24 22.89
CA ARG A 75 -10.07 -10.08 23.07
C ARG A 75 -9.88 -11.23 24.07
N ASP A 76 -8.69 -11.85 24.13
CA ASP A 76 -8.47 -13.15 24.80
C ASP A 76 -7.48 -13.12 26.00
N ASP A 77 -7.04 -11.94 26.45
CA ASP A 77 -5.82 -11.76 27.27
C ASP A 77 -5.95 -11.92 28.80
N ILE A 78 -6.78 -12.86 29.28
CA ILE A 78 -6.73 -13.23 30.72
C ILE A 78 -5.78 -14.40 30.91
N ILE A 79 -4.48 -14.13 30.97
CA ILE A 79 -3.46 -15.13 31.31
C ILE A 79 -2.99 -14.90 32.75
N SER A 80 -3.61 -15.60 33.70
CA SER A 80 -3.06 -15.76 35.06
C SER A 80 -2.15 -16.99 35.08
N GLN A 81 -0.93 -16.87 34.54
CA GLN A 81 0.10 -17.88 34.80
C GLN A 81 0.83 -17.51 36.08
N SER A 82 0.60 -18.28 37.15
CA SER A 82 1.37 -18.16 38.38
C SER A 82 2.77 -18.74 38.20
N GLY A 83 3.76 -18.13 38.84
CA GLY A 83 5.17 -18.56 38.73
C GLY A 83 5.97 -17.85 37.64
N GLU A 84 5.57 -16.64 37.24
CA GLU A 84 6.41 -15.72 36.45
C GLU A 84 7.75 -15.49 37.17
N ALA A 85 8.85 -15.72 36.47
CA ALA A 85 10.20 -15.54 37.02
C ALA A 85 10.61 -14.07 37.01
N PHE A 86 10.41 -13.39 35.87
CA PHE A 86 10.62 -11.96 35.65
C PHE A 86 9.95 -11.58 34.33
N LYS A 87 9.84 -10.29 34.06
CA LYS A 87 9.35 -9.78 32.78
C LYS A 87 10.21 -8.65 32.25
N MET A 88 10.09 -8.42 30.95
CA MET A 88 10.82 -7.40 30.22
C MET A 88 9.84 -6.54 29.43
N PHE A 89 9.79 -5.25 29.75
CA PHE A 89 8.97 -4.27 29.05
C PHE A 89 9.76 -3.62 27.93
N ARG A 90 9.10 -3.37 26.80
CA ARG A 90 9.64 -2.62 25.68
C ARG A 90 9.20 -1.15 25.77
N PRO A 91 10.08 -0.18 26.11
CA PRO A 91 9.68 1.21 26.28
C PRO A 91 9.36 1.94 24.97
N GLY A 92 9.97 1.53 23.86
CA GLY A 92 9.68 2.07 22.53
C GLY A 92 8.55 1.32 21.83
N PHE A 93 7.74 2.02 21.05
CA PHE A 93 6.67 1.43 20.25
C PHE A 93 7.19 0.39 19.26
N VAL A 94 6.30 -0.49 18.80
CA VAL A 94 6.57 -1.29 17.62
C VAL A 94 6.58 -0.39 16.40
N THR A 95 7.64 -0.51 15.61
CA THR A 95 7.90 0.39 14.48
C THR A 95 7.31 -0.15 13.18
N ASN A 96 7.14 0.73 12.18
CA ASN A 96 6.77 0.33 10.82
C ASN A 96 7.65 -0.80 10.29
N TYR A 97 8.97 -0.69 10.48
CA TYR A 97 9.93 -1.70 9.99
C TYR A 97 9.73 -3.08 10.61
N GLU A 98 9.42 -3.14 11.89
CA GLU A 98 9.21 -4.41 12.58
C GLU A 98 7.92 -5.09 12.16
N TYR A 99 6.86 -4.30 12.02
CA TYR A 99 5.57 -4.81 11.58
C TYR A 99 5.60 -5.21 10.10
N GLU A 100 6.24 -4.41 9.23
CA GLU A 100 6.39 -4.74 7.80
C GLU A 100 7.17 -6.04 7.59
N LYS A 101 8.16 -6.34 8.44
CA LYS A 101 8.82 -7.65 8.43
C LYS A 101 7.89 -8.81 8.72
N PHE A 102 6.95 -8.61 9.64
CA PHE A 102 5.91 -9.58 9.92
C PHE A 102 4.97 -9.72 8.71
N VAL A 103 4.58 -8.60 8.08
CA VAL A 103 3.76 -8.60 6.87
C VAL A 103 4.42 -9.37 5.73
N ILE A 104 5.69 -9.07 5.44
CA ILE A 104 6.49 -9.75 4.43
C ILE A 104 6.61 -11.25 4.74
N TRP A 105 6.83 -11.61 6.01
CA TRP A 105 6.91 -13.02 6.39
C TRP A 105 5.59 -13.77 6.13
N VAL A 106 4.43 -13.17 6.45
CA VAL A 106 3.13 -13.76 6.14
C VAL A 106 2.92 -13.84 4.63
N ARG A 107 3.14 -12.75 3.88
CA ARG A 107 3.07 -12.75 2.41
C ARG A 107 3.87 -13.89 1.80
N ASP A 108 5.13 -14.01 2.18
CA ASP A 108 6.00 -15.02 1.58
C ASP A 108 5.60 -16.44 2.03
N SER A 109 5.08 -16.61 3.24
CA SER A 109 4.52 -17.90 3.71
C SER A 109 3.27 -18.29 2.94
N THR A 110 2.36 -17.34 2.70
CA THR A 110 1.17 -17.52 1.86
C THR A 110 1.57 -17.88 0.43
N MET A 111 2.55 -17.18 -0.15
CA MET A 111 3.07 -17.49 -1.48
C MET A 111 3.63 -18.91 -1.55
N LEU A 112 4.41 -19.34 -0.55
CA LEU A 112 4.93 -20.71 -0.49
C LEU A 112 3.80 -21.74 -0.38
N GLU A 113 2.74 -21.44 0.37
CA GLU A 113 1.56 -22.31 0.45
C GLU A 113 0.88 -22.45 -0.90
N HIS A 114 0.66 -21.34 -1.62
CA HIS A 114 0.07 -21.34 -2.97
C HIS A 114 0.90 -22.18 -3.96
N VAL A 115 2.22 -22.00 -3.95
CA VAL A 115 3.14 -22.78 -4.79
C VAL A 115 3.11 -24.27 -4.40
N TYR A 116 3.10 -24.57 -3.11
CA TYR A 116 3.10 -25.95 -2.61
C TYR A 116 1.82 -26.71 -2.93
N LEU A 117 0.66 -26.06 -2.73
CA LEU A 117 -0.64 -26.64 -3.03
C LEU A 117 -0.78 -26.93 -4.53
N ASN A 118 -0.11 -26.15 -5.38
CA ASN A 118 -0.03 -26.37 -6.83
C ASN A 118 -1.44 -26.54 -7.45
N THR A 119 -2.40 -25.75 -6.95
CA THR A 119 -3.85 -25.94 -7.18
C THR A 119 -4.40 -25.31 -8.46
N ASP A 120 -3.61 -24.55 -9.23
CA ASP A 120 -4.08 -23.72 -10.37
C ASP A 120 -3.32 -24.02 -11.69
N PRO A 121 -3.97 -24.08 -12.88
CA PRO A 121 -4.43 -25.32 -13.49
C PRO A 121 -4.35 -25.28 -15.04
N THR A 122 -3.31 -24.68 -15.62
CA THR A 122 -3.20 -24.53 -17.09
C THR A 122 -2.89 -25.83 -17.82
N GLY A 123 -2.48 -26.87 -17.08
CA GLY A 123 -2.08 -28.18 -17.61
C GLY A 123 -0.73 -28.20 -18.31
N ASN A 124 -0.07 -27.06 -18.48
CA ASN A 124 1.23 -26.94 -19.12
C ASN A 124 2.27 -26.52 -18.08
N ASP A 125 3.24 -27.40 -17.79
CA ASP A 125 4.34 -27.24 -16.82
C ASP A 125 3.97 -27.26 -15.32
N ALA A 126 3.09 -28.18 -14.89
CA ALA A 126 2.88 -28.48 -13.48
C ALA A 126 4.21 -28.77 -12.74
N ILE A 127 4.33 -28.32 -11.49
CA ILE A 127 5.51 -28.61 -10.66
C ILE A 127 5.49 -30.10 -10.28
N ASP A 128 6.61 -30.79 -10.45
CA ASP A 128 6.75 -32.19 -10.10
C ASP A 128 6.68 -32.38 -8.57
N GLU A 129 6.02 -33.46 -8.12
CA GLU A 129 5.79 -33.75 -6.71
C GLU A 129 7.11 -33.88 -5.92
N TYR A 130 8.20 -34.35 -6.56
CA TYR A 130 9.51 -34.41 -5.92
C TYR A 130 10.16 -33.03 -5.76
N ASP A 131 9.91 -32.11 -6.69
CA ASP A 131 10.36 -30.73 -6.56
C ASP A 131 9.59 -30.00 -5.44
N LEU A 132 8.27 -30.24 -5.33
CA LEU A 132 7.44 -29.75 -4.22
C LEU A 132 7.88 -30.31 -2.86
N ALA A 133 8.30 -31.56 -2.79
CA ALA A 133 8.78 -32.16 -1.55
C ALA A 133 9.96 -31.41 -0.92
N TYR A 134 10.86 -30.83 -1.73
CA TYR A 134 11.97 -30.01 -1.21
C TYR A 134 11.51 -28.73 -0.50
N MET A 135 10.26 -28.31 -0.69
CA MET A 135 9.64 -27.20 0.03
C MET A 135 9.15 -27.59 1.42
N LEU A 136 9.33 -28.85 1.87
CA LEU A 136 9.00 -29.27 3.22
C LEU A 136 10.27 -29.52 4.04
N ASP A 137 10.19 -29.27 5.35
CA ASP A 137 11.21 -29.68 6.32
C ASP A 137 10.90 -31.11 6.79
N PHE A 138 11.28 -32.10 5.97
CA PHE A 138 11.02 -33.52 6.19
C PHE A 138 12.30 -34.32 6.46
N ASP A 139 12.15 -35.41 7.21
CA ASP A 139 13.13 -36.49 7.30
C ASP A 139 12.69 -37.65 6.39
N ASP A 140 13.64 -38.35 5.75
CA ASP A 140 13.34 -39.49 4.87
C ASP A 140 12.46 -40.56 5.55
N MET A 141 12.56 -40.67 6.88
CA MET A 141 11.75 -41.55 7.72
C MET A 141 11.14 -40.74 8.87
N TYR A 142 9.82 -40.81 9.04
CA TYR A 142 9.10 -40.13 10.12
C TYR A 142 8.22 -41.10 10.92
N TYR A 143 7.96 -40.77 12.18
CA TYR A 143 7.06 -41.57 13.02
C TYR A 143 5.62 -41.09 12.84
N SER A 144 4.77 -41.91 12.24
CA SER A 144 3.33 -41.61 12.10
C SER A 144 2.60 -41.99 13.38
N GLU A 145 2.01 -41.00 14.06
CA GLU A 145 1.21 -41.23 15.26
C GLU A 145 -0.07 -42.04 14.97
N VAL A 146 -0.66 -41.84 13.78
CA VAL A 146 -1.87 -42.54 13.33
C VAL A 146 -1.62 -44.04 13.17
N ASN A 147 -0.51 -44.40 12.55
CA ASN A 147 -0.16 -45.80 12.29
C ASN A 147 0.78 -46.39 13.34
N GLN A 148 1.24 -45.58 14.30
CA GLN A 148 2.18 -45.93 15.36
C GLN A 148 3.46 -46.61 14.86
N ALA A 149 3.93 -46.22 13.68
CA ALA A 149 5.06 -46.83 13.00
C ALA A 149 5.91 -45.79 12.25
N TRP A 150 7.20 -46.11 12.10
CA TRP A 150 8.09 -45.38 11.20
C TRP A 150 7.70 -45.63 9.75
N GLN A 151 7.53 -44.56 8.99
CA GLN A 151 7.16 -44.56 7.58
C GLN A 151 8.17 -43.78 6.76
N GLU A 152 8.33 -44.19 5.51
CA GLU A 152 9.10 -43.46 4.52
C GLU A 152 8.26 -42.28 3.99
N PHE A 153 8.91 -41.15 3.75
CA PHE A 153 8.26 -39.99 3.14
C PHE A 153 7.81 -40.31 1.71
N ASP A 154 6.54 -40.06 1.40
CA ASP A 154 5.97 -40.26 0.06
C ASP A 154 5.56 -38.90 -0.55
N PRO A 155 6.30 -38.37 -1.54
CA PRO A 155 6.02 -37.08 -2.14
C PRO A 155 4.65 -37.01 -2.85
N SER A 156 4.05 -38.16 -3.19
CA SER A 156 2.77 -38.22 -3.90
C SER A 156 1.54 -37.89 -3.04
N GLN A 157 1.75 -37.57 -1.76
CA GLN A 157 0.70 -37.23 -0.80
C GLN A 157 0.84 -35.78 -0.29
N PRO A 158 0.81 -34.75 -1.16
CA PRO A 158 1.15 -33.38 -0.76
C PRO A 158 0.26 -32.82 0.36
N PHE A 159 -1.05 -33.09 0.33
CA PHE A 159 -1.96 -32.64 1.39
C PHE A 159 -1.64 -33.25 2.76
N ILE A 160 -1.35 -34.56 2.79
CA ILE A 160 -0.98 -35.25 4.04
C ILE A 160 0.38 -34.75 4.52
N ASN A 161 1.35 -34.62 3.60
CA ASN A 161 2.68 -34.15 3.92
C ASN A 161 2.66 -32.74 4.50
N ARG A 162 1.77 -31.86 4.02
CA ARG A 162 1.64 -30.50 4.54
C ARG A 162 1.07 -30.44 5.96
N GLU A 163 0.20 -31.38 6.32
CA GLU A 163 -0.30 -31.52 7.70
C GLU A 163 0.78 -32.03 8.66
N LEU A 164 1.75 -32.80 8.14
CA LEU A 164 2.81 -33.44 8.91
C LEU A 164 4.09 -32.59 9.02
N PHE A 165 4.44 -31.84 7.97
CA PHE A 165 5.70 -31.13 7.84
C PHE A 165 5.49 -29.64 7.60
N ASN A 166 6.36 -28.83 8.17
CA ASN A 166 6.36 -27.38 7.96
C ASN A 166 6.96 -27.05 6.59
N LEU A 167 6.50 -25.94 6.00
CA LEU A 167 7.15 -25.37 4.82
C LEU A 167 8.59 -24.93 5.15
N SER A 168 9.48 -25.24 4.23
CA SER A 168 10.84 -24.78 4.18
C SER A 168 10.96 -23.67 3.13
N TRP A 169 11.87 -22.73 3.35
CA TRP A 169 12.15 -21.63 2.42
C TRP A 169 12.95 -22.07 1.19
N ARG A 170 12.98 -23.37 0.86
CA ARG A 170 13.77 -23.94 -0.22
C ARG A 170 12.87 -24.24 -1.42
N MET A 171 13.09 -23.52 -2.52
CA MET A 171 12.47 -23.79 -3.81
C MET A 171 13.56 -24.21 -4.80
N LYS A 172 13.80 -25.52 -4.92
CA LYS A 172 14.83 -26.07 -5.81
C LYS A 172 14.16 -26.72 -7.01
N GLY A 173 14.61 -26.38 -8.23
CA GLY A 173 14.10 -26.99 -9.46
C GLY A 173 12.87 -26.31 -10.06
N ILE A 174 12.15 -25.50 -9.27
CA ILE A 174 10.95 -24.77 -9.67
C ILE A 174 11.34 -23.51 -10.46
N LYS A 175 10.71 -23.30 -11.62
CA LYS A 175 10.97 -22.16 -12.51
C LYS A 175 9.90 -21.07 -12.38
N ASP A 176 10.25 -19.84 -12.72
CA ASP A 176 9.34 -18.68 -12.69
C ASP A 176 8.06 -18.91 -13.52
N ASN A 177 8.17 -19.56 -14.68
CA ASN A 177 7.01 -19.84 -15.54
C ASN A 177 6.00 -20.81 -14.91
N GLN A 178 6.42 -21.58 -13.90
CA GLN A 178 5.58 -22.48 -13.11
C GLN A 178 5.03 -21.77 -11.87
N ILE A 179 5.77 -20.82 -11.30
CA ILE A 179 5.38 -20.08 -10.10
C ILE A 179 4.35 -19.00 -10.42
N ILE A 180 4.60 -18.21 -11.47
CA ILE A 180 3.79 -17.02 -11.80
C ILE A 180 2.29 -17.33 -11.87
N PRO A 181 1.81 -18.40 -12.54
CA PRO A 181 0.40 -18.74 -12.56
C PRO A 181 -0.18 -18.96 -11.14
N LEU A 182 0.55 -19.70 -10.30
CA LEU A 182 0.13 -20.12 -8.95
C LEU A 182 -0.01 -18.95 -7.95
N ILE A 183 0.70 -17.85 -8.20
CA ILE A 183 0.73 -16.68 -7.32
C ILE A 183 0.14 -15.44 -8.00
N SER A 184 -0.33 -15.56 -9.25
CA SER A 184 -0.81 -14.42 -10.05
C SER A 184 -2.00 -13.73 -9.39
N ASP A 185 -2.85 -14.53 -8.75
CA ASP A 185 -4.02 -14.04 -8.01
C ASP A 185 -3.62 -13.29 -6.74
N MET A 186 -2.42 -13.45 -6.20
CA MET A 186 -1.96 -12.71 -5.01
C MET A 186 -1.68 -11.22 -5.29
N TYR A 187 -1.72 -10.79 -6.55
CA TYR A 187 -1.55 -9.39 -6.95
C TYR A 187 -2.89 -8.71 -7.19
N LEU A 188 -2.92 -7.38 -7.14
CA LEU A 188 -4.08 -6.61 -7.57
C LEU A 188 -4.42 -6.93 -9.02
N ARG A 189 -5.71 -7.03 -9.33
CA ARG A 189 -6.20 -7.22 -10.70
C ARG A 189 -5.77 -6.04 -11.58
N PRO A 190 -5.58 -6.24 -12.90
CA PRO A 190 -5.16 -5.17 -13.80
C PRO A 190 -5.97 -3.86 -13.67
N ASP A 191 -7.30 -3.95 -13.48
CA ASP A 191 -8.17 -2.78 -13.37
C ASP A 191 -8.20 -2.13 -11.97
N GLU A 192 -7.58 -2.75 -10.97
CA GLU A 192 -7.38 -2.20 -9.63
C GLU A 192 -5.98 -1.58 -9.43
N ARG A 193 -5.10 -1.64 -10.44
CA ARG A 193 -3.73 -1.13 -10.35
C ARG A 193 -3.68 0.37 -10.58
N PHE A 194 -3.03 1.08 -9.68
CA PHE A 194 -2.71 2.49 -9.90
C PHE A 194 -1.51 2.61 -10.86
N TYR A 195 -1.67 3.35 -11.96
CA TYR A 195 -0.68 3.47 -13.06
C TYR A 195 -0.16 2.13 -13.61
N ASP A 196 -1.01 1.10 -13.66
CA ASP A 196 -0.67 -0.25 -14.14
C ASP A 196 0.48 -0.94 -13.36
N PHE A 197 0.89 -0.39 -12.21
CA PHE A 197 1.93 -0.99 -11.38
C PHE A 197 1.41 -2.27 -10.74
N LYS A 198 2.16 -3.36 -10.95
CA LYS A 198 1.88 -4.64 -10.30
C LYS A 198 2.25 -4.53 -8.82
N ASP A 199 1.22 -4.48 -7.98
CA ASP A 199 1.34 -4.45 -6.53
C ASP A 199 0.62 -5.65 -5.90
N TRP A 200 1.05 -6.02 -4.70
CA TRP A 200 0.45 -7.13 -3.96
C TRP A 200 -0.95 -6.79 -3.47
N ASP A 201 -1.85 -7.78 -3.51
CA ASP A 201 -3.14 -7.66 -2.88
C ASP A 201 -3.03 -7.99 -1.38
N GLU A 202 -2.78 -6.96 -0.57
CA GLU A 202 -2.61 -7.10 0.88
C GLU A 202 -3.86 -7.66 1.58
N ARG A 203 -5.04 -7.63 0.92
CA ARG A 203 -6.28 -8.26 1.41
C ARG A 203 -6.16 -9.77 1.53
N LYS A 204 -5.17 -10.37 0.86
CA LYS A 204 -4.91 -11.82 0.84
C LYS A 204 -3.91 -12.28 1.91
N PHE A 205 -3.41 -11.37 2.74
CA PHE A 205 -2.38 -11.70 3.74
C PHE A 205 -3.01 -12.05 5.08
N PHE A 206 -3.14 -13.35 5.35
CA PHE A 206 -3.75 -13.88 6.55
C PHE A 206 -2.75 -14.65 7.41
N TYR A 207 -2.71 -14.32 8.69
CA TYR A 207 -1.98 -15.06 9.71
C TYR A 207 -2.91 -16.03 10.44
N GLY A 208 -2.61 -17.33 10.37
CA GLY A 208 -3.33 -18.36 11.12
C GLY A 208 -2.56 -18.80 12.36
N LYS A 209 -3.17 -18.67 13.55
CA LYS A 209 -2.58 -19.22 14.78
C LYS A 209 -2.77 -20.74 14.81
N TYR A 210 -1.66 -21.47 14.95
CA TYR A 210 -1.65 -22.94 14.92
C TYR A 210 -2.67 -23.54 15.90
N GLY A 211 -3.56 -24.40 15.39
CA GLY A 211 -4.59 -25.09 16.17
C GLY A 211 -5.81 -24.26 16.58
N SER A 212 -5.86 -22.95 16.28
CA SER A 212 -7.00 -22.09 16.61
C SER A 212 -8.10 -22.09 15.55
N GLY A 213 -7.75 -22.39 14.28
CA GLY A 213 -8.64 -22.28 13.13
C GLY A 213 -9.06 -20.84 12.78
N LYS A 214 -8.54 -19.82 13.48
CA LYS A 214 -8.81 -18.41 13.20
C LYS A 214 -7.67 -17.82 12.38
N GLU A 215 -8.02 -17.23 11.25
CA GLU A 215 -7.13 -16.42 10.42
C GLU A 215 -7.31 -14.94 10.79
N VAL A 216 -6.24 -14.15 10.73
CA VAL A 216 -6.26 -12.72 11.00
C VAL A 216 -5.60 -12.00 9.83
N PRO A 217 -6.28 -11.08 9.15
CA PRO A 217 -5.63 -10.24 8.15
C PRO A 217 -4.67 -9.29 8.81
N ILE A 218 -3.46 -9.20 8.27
CA ILE A 218 -2.34 -8.52 8.92
C ILE A 218 -1.95 -7.20 8.26
N ALA A 219 -2.54 -6.85 7.12
CA ALA A 219 -2.27 -5.58 6.43
C ALA A 219 -2.73 -4.38 7.28
N PRO A 220 -1.85 -3.41 7.59
CA PRO A 220 -2.24 -2.21 8.33
C PRO A 220 -3.13 -1.31 7.46
N ASP A 221 -4.03 -0.56 8.09
CA ASP A 221 -4.77 0.50 7.41
C ASP A 221 -3.87 1.72 7.18
N ARG A 222 -3.24 1.76 6.02
CA ARG A 222 -2.31 2.83 5.61
C ARG A 222 -3.01 4.16 5.31
N ASP A 223 -4.32 4.12 5.02
CA ASP A 223 -5.10 5.30 4.65
C ASP A 223 -5.56 6.11 5.86
N VAL A 224 -5.27 5.66 7.08
CA VAL A 224 -5.70 6.32 8.31
C VAL A 224 -5.28 7.80 8.36
N TRP A 225 -4.13 8.16 7.79
CA TRP A 225 -3.71 9.56 7.65
C TRP A 225 -4.66 10.39 6.79
N ALA A 226 -5.14 9.83 5.68
CA ALA A 226 -5.99 10.52 4.71
C ALA A 226 -7.40 10.82 5.24
N GLN A 227 -7.79 10.32 6.42
CA GLN A 227 -9.04 10.73 7.08
C GLN A 227 -9.13 12.24 7.29
N LYS A 228 -7.98 12.88 7.54
CA LYS A 228 -7.84 14.33 7.75
C LYS A 228 -7.49 15.10 6.49
N SER A 229 -7.36 14.41 5.35
CA SER A 229 -7.13 15.05 4.07
C SER A 229 -8.39 15.83 3.63
N GLU A 230 -8.15 17.06 3.17
CA GLU A 230 -9.15 17.97 2.62
C GLU A 230 -9.16 17.93 1.09
N TYR A 231 -8.02 17.65 0.45
CA TYR A 231 -7.90 17.57 -1.00
C TYR A 231 -6.74 16.65 -1.45
N PRO A 232 -6.74 16.19 -2.71
CA PRO A 232 -5.69 15.30 -3.23
C PRO A 232 -4.31 15.95 -3.17
N TYR A 233 -3.29 15.19 -2.79
CA TYR A 233 -1.90 15.67 -2.67
C TYR A 233 -1.68 16.76 -1.61
N ASP A 234 -2.59 16.87 -0.64
CA ASP A 234 -2.29 17.59 0.60
C ASP A 234 -1.32 16.78 1.49
N LEU A 235 -0.98 17.35 2.63
CA LEU A 235 -0.01 16.75 3.53
C LEU A 235 -0.47 15.41 4.12
N TYR A 236 -1.74 15.30 4.50
CA TYR A 236 -2.30 14.08 5.07
C TYR A 236 -2.45 12.98 4.02
N TYR A 237 -2.76 13.36 2.78
CA TYR A 237 -2.74 12.49 1.61
C TYR A 237 -1.34 11.93 1.36
N ASN A 238 -0.32 12.79 1.33
CA ASN A 238 1.06 12.37 1.09
C ASN A 238 1.58 11.49 2.24
N LEU A 239 1.19 11.76 3.49
CA LEU A 239 1.48 10.87 4.61
C LEU A 239 0.86 9.48 4.43
N ALA A 240 -0.39 9.39 3.96
CA ALA A 240 -1.02 8.10 3.67
C ALA A 240 -0.24 7.31 2.59
N ASN A 241 0.27 7.99 1.56
CA ASN A 241 1.05 7.36 0.50
C ASN A 241 2.43 6.87 0.95
N TYR A 242 3.13 7.65 1.77
CA TYR A 242 4.56 7.47 2.00
C TYR A 242 4.91 6.93 3.37
N TYR A 243 4.08 7.14 4.40
CA TYR A 243 4.45 6.85 5.79
C TYR A 243 4.86 5.39 6.04
N SER A 244 4.15 4.42 5.48
CA SER A 244 4.47 3.00 5.69
C SER A 244 5.38 2.40 4.62
N ARG A 245 5.70 3.16 3.56
CA ARG A 245 6.40 2.66 2.38
C ARG A 245 7.85 3.15 2.27
N GLU A 246 8.16 4.25 2.95
CA GLU A 246 9.48 4.90 2.87
C GLU A 246 10.40 4.52 4.04
N ASP A 247 11.69 4.42 3.75
CA ASP A 247 12.71 4.01 4.71
C ASP A 247 12.85 5.00 5.87
N GLU A 248 12.60 6.29 5.61
CA GLU A 248 12.65 7.39 6.58
C GLU A 248 11.65 7.19 7.72
N SER A 249 10.56 6.46 7.45
CA SER A 249 9.52 6.20 8.44
C SER A 249 9.63 4.86 9.15
N ASN A 250 10.67 4.07 8.86
CA ASN A 250 10.93 2.78 9.48
C ASN A 250 11.05 2.83 11.00
N GLY A 251 11.50 3.96 11.56
CA GLY A 251 11.69 4.14 13.01
C GLY A 251 10.46 4.67 13.77
N TYR A 252 9.42 5.10 13.07
CA TYR A 252 8.19 5.60 13.68
C TYR A 252 7.22 4.45 13.99
N PRO A 253 6.20 4.65 14.86
CA PRO A 253 5.27 3.59 15.22
C PRO A 253 4.48 3.09 14.02
N VAL A 254 4.19 1.80 13.99
CA VAL A 254 3.15 1.32 13.10
C VAL A 254 1.78 1.88 13.53
N ILE A 255 0.96 2.25 12.55
CA ILE A 255 -0.38 2.84 12.74
C ILE A 255 -1.44 2.04 11.98
N GLY A 256 -2.72 2.32 12.24
CA GLY A 256 -3.82 1.71 11.50
C GLY A 256 -4.01 0.23 11.82
N LEU A 257 -3.61 -0.21 13.02
CA LEU A 257 -3.73 -1.59 13.47
C LEU A 257 -4.95 -1.81 14.36
N THR A 258 -5.48 -3.02 14.29
CA THR A 258 -6.50 -3.53 15.21
C THR A 258 -5.85 -4.36 16.32
N GLY A 259 -6.53 -4.56 17.44
CA GLY A 259 -5.98 -5.39 18.51
C GLY A 259 -5.73 -6.85 18.09
N THR A 260 -6.56 -7.42 17.20
CA THR A 260 -6.34 -8.79 16.68
C THR A 260 -5.08 -8.89 15.81
N GLN A 261 -4.77 -7.84 15.05
CA GLN A 261 -3.52 -7.78 14.27
C GLN A 261 -2.29 -7.73 15.16
N ILE A 262 -2.39 -6.95 16.24
CA ILE A 262 -1.31 -6.85 17.21
C ILE A 262 -1.14 -8.21 17.93
N GLU A 263 -2.22 -8.88 18.30
CA GLU A 263 -2.17 -10.23 18.88
C GLU A 263 -1.44 -11.21 17.94
N ALA A 264 -1.76 -11.19 16.63
CA ALA A 264 -1.08 -11.99 15.62
C ALA A 264 0.43 -11.68 15.53
N PHE A 265 0.80 -10.41 15.57
CA PHE A 265 2.19 -9.98 15.61
C PHE A 265 2.93 -10.48 16.86
N LEU A 266 2.30 -10.38 18.04
CA LEU A 266 2.89 -10.83 19.30
C LEU A 266 3.05 -12.35 19.34
N ASP A 267 2.07 -13.11 18.83
CA ASP A 267 2.16 -14.57 18.69
C ASP A 267 3.35 -14.97 17.78
N HIS A 268 3.52 -14.28 16.64
CA HIS A 268 4.67 -14.49 15.76
C HIS A 268 6.02 -14.21 16.47
N GLU A 269 6.14 -13.07 17.16
CA GLU A 269 7.36 -12.72 17.88
C GLU A 269 7.62 -13.64 19.08
N GLU A 270 6.57 -14.14 19.75
CA GLU A 270 6.65 -15.13 20.82
C GLU A 270 7.25 -16.44 20.32
N ILE A 271 6.72 -17.00 19.22
CA ILE A 271 7.22 -18.24 18.61
C ILE A 271 8.70 -18.08 18.22
N LYS A 272 9.04 -16.97 17.58
CA LYS A 272 10.41 -16.66 17.14
C LYS A 272 11.37 -16.50 18.30
N LEU A 273 10.96 -15.82 19.37
CA LEU A 273 11.75 -15.69 20.59
C LEU A 273 11.92 -17.02 21.30
N GLN A 274 10.84 -17.80 21.44
CA GLN A 274 10.87 -19.12 22.07
C GLN A 274 11.82 -20.07 21.34
N LYS A 275 11.82 -20.06 20.00
CA LYS A 275 12.77 -20.83 19.18
C LYS A 275 14.21 -20.45 19.49
N LYS A 276 14.54 -19.15 19.50
CA LYS A 276 15.89 -18.66 19.85
C LYS A 276 16.31 -19.06 21.26
N LEU A 277 15.39 -19.03 22.23
CA LEU A 277 15.66 -19.46 23.60
C LEU A 277 15.94 -20.96 23.69
N ASN A 278 15.20 -21.77 22.94
CA ASN A 278 15.40 -23.22 22.88
C ASN A 278 16.76 -23.56 22.25
N GLU A 279 17.11 -22.94 21.13
CA GLU A 279 18.42 -23.12 20.46
C GLU A 279 19.60 -22.70 21.34
N ALA A 280 19.40 -21.66 22.18
CA ALA A 280 20.40 -21.21 23.14
C ALA A 280 20.31 -21.94 24.50
N GLU A 281 19.50 -22.99 24.61
CA GLU A 281 19.31 -23.85 25.78
C GLU A 281 18.88 -23.08 27.06
N PHE A 282 18.16 -21.97 26.92
CA PHE A 282 17.61 -21.26 28.07
C PHE A 282 16.45 -22.03 28.71
N PRO A 283 16.36 -22.04 30.06
CA PRO A 283 15.35 -22.81 30.81
C PRO A 283 14.01 -22.09 30.93
N TYR A 284 13.65 -21.24 29.97
CA TYR A 284 12.45 -20.40 30.03
C TYR A 284 11.47 -20.69 28.90
N THR A 285 10.18 -20.64 29.24
CA THR A 285 9.10 -20.40 28.29
C THR A 285 8.72 -18.92 28.33
N VAL A 286 8.40 -18.33 27.18
CA VAL A 286 8.00 -16.93 27.10
C VAL A 286 6.53 -16.79 26.73
N HIS A 287 5.97 -15.65 27.12
CA HIS A 287 4.68 -15.19 26.63
C HIS A 287 4.74 -13.67 26.34
N LEU A 288 4.16 -13.20 25.24
CA LEU A 288 4.10 -11.79 24.88
C LEU A 288 2.67 -11.25 25.05
N SER A 289 2.53 -10.08 25.67
CA SER A 289 1.22 -9.43 25.89
C SER A 289 1.32 -7.90 25.72
N LEU A 290 0.17 -7.23 25.69
CA LEU A 290 0.13 -5.77 25.85
C LEU A 290 0.48 -5.35 27.28
N PRO A 291 1.07 -4.16 27.44
CA PRO A 291 1.39 -3.67 28.76
C PRO A 291 0.13 -3.20 29.51
N THR A 292 0.14 -3.41 30.82
CA THR A 292 -0.74 -2.71 31.76
C THR A 292 -0.29 -1.26 31.93
N GLU A 293 -1.18 -0.40 32.41
CA GLU A 293 -0.81 0.98 32.75
C GLU A 293 0.30 1.07 33.82
N GLU A 294 0.32 0.14 34.77
CA GLU A 294 1.38 0.09 35.79
C GLU A 294 2.73 -0.24 35.15
N GLU A 295 2.77 -1.20 34.22
CA GLU A 295 4.01 -1.54 33.50
C GLU A 295 4.49 -0.40 32.62
N ILE A 296 3.57 0.32 31.97
CA ILE A 296 3.91 1.56 31.25
C ILE A 296 4.55 2.55 32.22
N LYS A 297 3.90 2.87 33.35
CA LYS A 297 4.41 3.82 34.35
C LYS A 297 5.76 3.41 34.94
N LEU A 298 6.00 2.12 35.11
CA LEU A 298 7.25 1.57 35.66
C LEU A 298 8.38 1.49 34.63
N GLY A 299 8.02 1.24 33.38
CA GLY A 299 8.94 1.08 32.26
C GLY A 299 9.28 2.38 31.56
N ASP A 300 8.49 3.43 31.76
CA ASP A 300 8.75 4.75 31.21
C ASP A 300 9.92 5.43 31.94
N THR A 301 10.89 5.89 31.15
CA THR A 301 12.11 6.56 31.67
C THR A 301 12.07 8.06 31.43
N SER A 302 10.97 8.57 30.89
CA SER A 302 10.69 9.98 30.63
C SER A 302 9.25 10.31 31.02
N ASP A 303 9.00 11.47 31.65
CA ASP A 303 7.64 12.03 31.82
C ASP A 303 6.98 12.20 30.43
N CYS A 304 6.34 11.16 29.90
CA CYS A 304 5.74 11.17 28.58
C CYS A 304 4.23 11.06 28.73
N ASP A 305 3.59 12.22 28.85
CA ASP A 305 2.16 12.45 28.58
C ASP A 305 1.93 12.45 27.04
N CYS A 306 2.58 11.50 26.38
CA CYS A 306 3.17 11.63 25.04
C CYS A 306 2.17 11.30 23.93
N LYS A 307 1.37 12.31 23.56
CA LYS A 307 0.91 12.39 22.17
C LYS A 307 2.15 12.42 21.27
N MET A 308 2.42 11.31 20.61
CA MET A 308 3.47 11.23 19.62
C MET A 308 3.15 12.24 18.51
N THR A 309 4.13 13.04 18.14
CA THR A 309 3.98 13.99 17.03
C THR A 309 5.01 13.73 15.95
N PHE A 310 4.56 13.70 14.71
CA PHE A 310 5.37 13.80 13.53
C PHE A 310 5.69 15.28 13.29
N LEU A 311 6.97 15.63 13.30
CA LEU A 311 7.42 17.01 13.08
C LEU A 311 7.77 17.18 11.61
N LEU A 312 7.11 18.11 10.95
CA LEU A 312 7.48 18.57 9.63
C LEU A 312 8.12 19.95 9.78
N GLU A 313 9.35 20.04 9.31
CA GLU A 313 10.10 21.30 9.33
C GLU A 313 9.46 22.31 8.39
N SER A 314 9.68 23.59 8.66
CA SER A 314 9.23 24.63 7.74
C SER A 314 9.95 24.53 6.40
N MET A 315 9.23 24.65 5.29
CA MET A 315 9.79 24.54 3.95
C MET A 315 9.29 25.68 3.05
N ASP A 316 10.20 26.30 2.31
CA ASP A 316 9.84 27.27 1.26
C ASP A 316 9.34 26.50 0.03
N MET A 317 8.05 26.65 -0.28
CA MET A 317 7.41 25.96 -1.40
C MET A 317 7.36 26.84 -2.66
N THR A 318 7.91 28.06 -2.61
CA THR A 318 7.77 29.06 -3.68
C THR A 318 8.29 28.52 -5.00
N GLU A 319 9.55 28.10 -5.06
CA GLU A 319 10.16 27.60 -6.31
C GLU A 319 9.48 26.31 -6.81
N GLN A 320 9.07 25.44 -5.88
CA GLN A 320 8.39 24.20 -6.22
C GLN A 320 7.05 24.46 -6.90
N TRP A 321 6.24 25.39 -6.37
CA TRP A 321 4.91 25.69 -6.86
C TRP A 321 4.86 26.75 -7.97
N GLN A 322 5.95 27.47 -8.21
CA GLN A 322 6.03 28.35 -9.38
C GLN A 322 5.99 27.52 -10.67
N ILE A 323 5.41 28.13 -11.70
CA ILE A 323 5.32 27.55 -13.03
C ILE A 323 5.78 28.63 -13.98
N THR A 324 6.93 28.41 -14.61
CA THR A 324 7.45 29.34 -15.62
C THR A 324 6.91 29.02 -17.01
N ASN A 325 7.01 29.99 -17.93
CA ASN A 325 6.65 29.78 -19.33
C ASN A 325 7.45 28.63 -19.97
N GLU A 326 8.73 28.51 -19.65
CA GLU A 326 9.60 27.43 -20.14
C GLU A 326 9.13 26.06 -19.64
N GLU A 327 8.96 25.89 -18.32
CA GLU A 327 8.54 24.62 -17.74
C GLU A 327 7.17 24.17 -18.24
N TYR A 328 6.22 25.11 -18.36
CA TYR A 328 4.89 24.76 -18.86
C TYR A 328 4.92 24.41 -20.36
N TRP A 329 5.78 25.05 -21.14
CA TRP A 329 5.98 24.68 -22.53
C TRP A 329 6.56 23.27 -22.67
N GLU A 330 7.50 22.87 -21.79
CA GLU A 330 7.98 21.49 -21.73
C GLU A 330 6.86 20.49 -21.42
N PHE A 331 5.97 20.84 -20.49
CA PHE A 331 4.77 20.06 -20.20
C PHE A 331 3.89 19.90 -21.46
N LEU A 332 3.59 21.00 -22.16
CA LEU A 332 2.80 20.95 -23.40
C LEU A 332 3.47 20.10 -24.48
N LEU A 333 4.78 20.22 -24.68
CA LEU A 333 5.53 19.35 -25.60
C LEU A 333 5.42 17.88 -25.23
N SER A 334 5.41 17.57 -23.93
CA SER A 334 5.24 16.21 -23.42
C SER A 334 3.84 15.67 -23.68
N VAL A 335 2.81 16.49 -23.47
CA VAL A 335 1.41 16.17 -23.77
C VAL A 335 1.23 15.93 -25.27
N GLN A 336 1.79 16.81 -26.10
CA GLN A 336 1.78 16.66 -27.54
C GLN A 336 2.47 15.36 -27.99
N ASP A 337 3.68 15.06 -27.51
CA ASP A 337 4.37 13.82 -27.87
C ASP A 337 3.56 12.58 -27.45
N SER A 338 2.91 12.61 -26.28
CA SER A 338 2.01 11.54 -25.84
C SER A 338 0.80 11.37 -26.77
N ILE A 339 0.11 12.46 -27.16
CA ILE A 339 -1.03 12.40 -28.09
C ILE A 339 -0.58 11.83 -29.45
N LEU A 340 0.53 12.32 -29.98
CA LEU A 340 1.05 11.88 -31.27
C LEU A 340 1.48 10.41 -31.25
N ARG A 341 2.14 9.95 -30.17
CA ARG A 341 2.50 8.54 -29.97
C ARG A 341 1.28 7.64 -29.96
N GLU A 342 0.22 8.03 -29.26
CA GLU A 342 -0.99 7.22 -29.17
C GLU A 342 -1.70 7.09 -30.52
N ASN A 343 -1.74 8.17 -31.30
CA ASN A 343 -2.33 8.15 -32.64
C ASN A 343 -1.49 7.35 -33.65
N ILE A 344 -0.16 7.42 -33.55
CA ILE A 344 0.73 6.52 -34.31
C ILE A 344 0.44 5.06 -33.94
N TYR A 345 0.38 4.76 -32.65
CA TYR A 345 0.24 3.41 -32.15
C TYR A 345 -1.09 2.78 -32.59
N TYR A 346 -2.20 3.50 -32.46
CA TYR A 346 -3.50 3.02 -32.94
C TYR A 346 -3.62 3.02 -34.46
N ASN A 347 -2.63 3.59 -35.17
CA ASN A 347 -2.56 3.64 -36.62
C ASN A 347 -3.91 4.11 -37.22
N THR A 348 -4.45 5.20 -36.68
CA THR A 348 -5.86 5.61 -36.83
C THR A 348 -6.26 5.98 -38.27
N ASP A 349 -5.31 6.09 -39.19
CA ASP A 349 -5.53 6.24 -40.62
C ASP A 349 -4.56 5.36 -41.45
N PRO A 350 -4.85 4.06 -41.61
CA PRO A 350 -3.99 3.15 -42.35
C PRO A 350 -4.27 3.25 -43.86
N THR A 351 -4.14 4.43 -44.46
CA THR A 351 -4.44 4.60 -45.90
C THR A 351 -3.19 4.60 -46.78
N GLY A 352 -2.85 3.43 -47.33
CA GLY A 352 -2.08 3.31 -48.57
C GLY A 352 -0.79 2.48 -48.47
N LYS A 353 0.17 2.80 -49.35
CA LYS A 353 1.45 2.06 -49.53
C LYS A 353 2.46 2.25 -48.38
N ASN A 354 2.14 3.09 -47.40
CA ASN A 354 3.01 3.49 -46.30
C ASN A 354 2.27 3.27 -44.96
N ALA A 355 1.58 2.15 -44.79
CA ALA A 355 1.11 1.77 -43.45
C ALA A 355 2.32 1.54 -42.54
N ILE A 356 2.13 1.71 -41.24
CA ILE A 356 3.10 1.26 -40.23
C ILE A 356 2.84 -0.23 -40.04
N GLU A 357 3.87 -1.06 -40.13
CA GLU A 357 3.74 -2.50 -39.91
C GLU A 357 3.44 -2.79 -38.43
N ASP A 358 2.69 -3.85 -38.17
CA ASP A 358 2.25 -4.19 -36.82
C ASP A 358 3.45 -4.41 -35.89
N GLU A 359 4.55 -5.00 -36.39
CA GLU A 359 5.77 -5.20 -35.61
C GLU A 359 6.39 -3.88 -35.13
N ASP A 360 6.46 -2.85 -35.98
CA ASP A 360 6.99 -1.53 -35.63
C ASP A 360 6.10 -0.83 -34.58
N ILE A 361 4.78 -1.04 -34.65
CA ILE A 361 3.80 -0.57 -33.65
C ILE A 361 3.99 -1.33 -32.33
N GLY A 362 4.22 -2.63 -32.39
CA GLY A 362 4.47 -3.49 -31.23
C GLY A 362 5.67 -3.01 -30.41
N GLU A 363 6.78 -2.67 -31.09
CA GLU A 363 8.00 -2.14 -30.47
C GLU A 363 7.80 -0.81 -29.71
N MET A 364 6.69 -0.10 -29.95
CA MET A 364 6.32 1.10 -29.18
C MET A 364 5.94 0.78 -27.73
N LEU A 365 5.63 -0.48 -27.40
CA LEU A 365 5.24 -0.91 -26.06
C LEU A 365 6.41 -1.59 -25.33
N ASN A 366 6.36 -1.56 -24.00
CA ASN A 366 7.28 -2.32 -23.16
C ASN A 366 6.70 -3.70 -22.85
N HIS A 367 6.95 -4.66 -23.75
CA HIS A 367 6.43 -6.02 -23.66
C HIS A 367 7.55 -7.07 -23.65
N GLY A 368 7.25 -8.27 -23.14
CA GLY A 368 8.04 -9.47 -23.39
C GLY A 368 7.52 -10.21 -24.62
N ASP A 369 8.32 -11.13 -25.18
CA ASP A 369 7.89 -11.99 -26.29
C ASP A 369 6.71 -12.90 -25.87
N VAL A 370 6.74 -13.35 -24.61
CA VAL A 370 5.71 -14.16 -23.97
C VAL A 370 5.35 -13.51 -22.64
N TYR A 371 4.06 -13.44 -22.34
CA TYR A 371 3.55 -12.87 -21.10
C TYR A 371 2.47 -13.76 -20.51
N TYR A 372 2.23 -13.63 -19.21
CA TYR A 372 1.12 -14.31 -18.55
C TYR A 372 -0.10 -13.40 -18.60
N ASP A 373 -1.11 -13.80 -19.37
CA ASP A 373 -2.41 -13.14 -19.41
C ASP A 373 -3.16 -13.50 -18.13
N GLU A 374 -3.17 -12.55 -17.19
CA GLU A 374 -3.81 -12.68 -15.88
C GLU A 374 -5.34 -12.71 -15.96
N VAL A 375 -5.93 -12.30 -17.08
CA VAL A 375 -7.39 -12.36 -17.29
C VAL A 375 -7.81 -13.74 -17.78
N ASN A 376 -7.06 -14.30 -18.73
CA ASN A 376 -7.32 -15.64 -19.28
C ASN A 376 -6.53 -16.76 -18.59
N LEU A 377 -5.74 -16.43 -17.56
CA LEU A 377 -4.89 -17.32 -16.77
C LEU A 377 -3.99 -18.22 -17.64
N SER A 378 -3.34 -17.67 -18.65
CA SER A 378 -2.52 -18.46 -19.58
C SER A 378 -1.31 -17.69 -20.12
N TRP A 379 -0.25 -18.41 -20.47
CA TRP A 379 0.88 -17.82 -21.20
C TRP A 379 0.49 -17.56 -22.65
N GLN A 380 0.69 -16.33 -23.11
CA GLN A 380 0.37 -15.86 -24.45
C GLN A 380 1.63 -15.30 -25.11
N GLU A 381 1.80 -15.57 -26.40
CA GLU A 381 2.77 -14.85 -27.23
C GLU A 381 2.21 -13.45 -27.52
N PHE A 382 3.10 -12.44 -27.56
CA PHE A 382 2.70 -11.10 -27.93
C PHE A 382 2.25 -11.05 -29.40
N ASP A 383 1.01 -10.61 -29.64
CA ASP A 383 0.43 -10.46 -30.98
C ASP A 383 0.30 -8.97 -31.31
N PRO A 384 1.21 -8.38 -32.10
CA PRO A 384 1.20 -6.96 -32.40
C PRO A 384 -0.05 -6.50 -33.18
N SER A 385 -0.79 -7.42 -33.80
CA SER A 385 -2.01 -7.11 -34.58
C SER A 385 -3.22 -6.72 -33.70
N GLN A 386 -3.06 -6.74 -32.37
CA GLN A 386 -4.12 -6.42 -31.39
C GLN A 386 -3.81 -5.15 -30.59
N PRO A 387 -3.66 -3.97 -31.23
CA PRO A 387 -3.16 -2.77 -30.56
C PRO A 387 -4.02 -2.32 -29.38
N TYR A 388 -5.35 -2.44 -29.48
CA TYR A 388 -6.25 -2.06 -28.38
C TYR A 388 -6.07 -2.90 -27.13
N ILE A 389 -5.87 -4.21 -27.27
CA ILE A 389 -5.64 -5.12 -26.14
C ILE A 389 -4.25 -4.86 -25.57
N ASN A 390 -3.23 -4.84 -26.44
CA ASN A 390 -1.84 -4.65 -26.06
C ASN A 390 -1.61 -3.33 -25.31
N ARG A 391 -2.25 -2.23 -25.72
CA ARG A 391 -2.10 -0.95 -25.02
C ARG A 391 -2.68 -0.93 -23.62
N GLY A 392 -3.70 -1.73 -23.36
CA GLY A 392 -4.26 -1.93 -22.03
C GLY A 392 -3.42 -2.86 -21.13
N LEU A 393 -2.53 -3.66 -21.72
CA LEU A 393 -1.66 -4.59 -20.99
C LEU A 393 -0.25 -4.07 -20.77
N PHE A 394 0.27 -3.28 -21.73
CA PHE A 394 1.65 -2.83 -21.72
C PHE A 394 1.74 -1.31 -21.82
N PRO A 395 2.59 -0.66 -21.00
CA PRO A 395 2.83 0.76 -21.11
C PRO A 395 3.70 1.09 -22.34
N MET A 396 3.61 2.33 -22.80
CA MET A 396 4.49 2.86 -23.86
C MET A 396 5.97 2.79 -23.47
N SER A 397 6.79 2.31 -24.39
CA SER A 397 8.24 2.26 -24.29
C SER A 397 8.83 3.67 -24.39
N GLN A 398 9.35 4.17 -23.27
CA GLN A 398 10.04 5.47 -23.24
C GLN A 398 11.32 5.47 -24.08
N SER A 399 11.96 4.31 -24.25
CA SER A 399 13.14 4.13 -25.10
C SER A 399 12.83 4.13 -26.60
N PHE A 400 11.58 3.87 -26.99
CA PHE A 400 11.21 3.87 -28.40
C PHE A 400 11.22 5.30 -28.96
N ASN A 401 12.01 5.51 -30.00
CA ASN A 401 12.11 6.80 -30.70
C ASN A 401 11.39 6.72 -32.04
N TRP A 402 10.08 6.97 -31.99
CA TRP A 402 9.20 6.89 -33.16
C TRP A 402 9.66 7.80 -34.32
N LYS A 403 10.31 8.93 -34.04
CA LYS A 403 10.86 9.84 -35.06
C LYS A 403 12.03 9.25 -35.87
N LYS A 404 12.69 8.22 -35.34
CA LYS A 404 13.80 7.51 -36.02
C LYS A 404 13.34 6.22 -36.68
N THR A 405 12.40 5.52 -36.06
CA THR A 405 11.91 4.21 -36.52
C THR A 405 10.85 4.37 -37.60
N ILE A 406 9.92 5.32 -37.43
CA ILE A 406 8.78 5.51 -38.32
C ILE A 406 9.08 6.66 -39.27
N THR A 407 8.85 6.46 -40.57
CA THR A 407 9.18 7.46 -41.58
C THR A 407 8.14 8.59 -41.61
N PRO A 408 8.53 9.82 -41.98
CA PRO A 408 7.57 10.94 -42.09
C PRO A 408 6.40 10.65 -43.04
N ALA A 409 6.63 9.88 -44.10
CA ALA A 409 5.58 9.49 -45.05
C ALA A 409 4.52 8.54 -44.44
N GLN A 410 4.81 7.91 -43.31
CA GLN A 410 3.87 7.05 -42.57
C GLN A 410 3.07 7.84 -41.53
N TYR A 411 3.71 8.69 -40.72
CA TYR A 411 3.01 9.38 -39.61
C TYR A 411 2.43 10.75 -39.96
N VAL A 412 2.94 11.47 -40.98
CA VAL A 412 2.40 12.80 -41.31
C VAL A 412 0.90 12.77 -41.65
N PRO A 413 0.38 11.80 -42.43
CA PRO A 413 -1.06 11.67 -42.68
C PRO A 413 -1.88 11.52 -41.39
N ILE A 414 -1.36 10.78 -40.40
CA ILE A 414 -2.00 10.59 -39.10
C ILE A 414 -2.11 11.94 -38.34
N PHE A 415 -1.14 12.83 -38.55
CA PHE A 415 -1.04 14.09 -37.82
C PHE A 415 -1.81 15.25 -38.43
N GLU A 416 -2.26 15.17 -39.69
CA GLU A 416 -2.81 16.32 -40.42
C GLU A 416 -3.93 17.04 -39.65
N ASN A 417 -4.79 16.30 -38.95
CA ASN A 417 -5.91 16.86 -38.21
C ASN A 417 -5.52 17.59 -36.92
N PHE A 418 -4.32 17.39 -36.39
CA PHE A 418 -3.88 18.00 -35.13
C PHE A 418 -3.20 19.37 -35.31
N PHE A 419 -3.00 19.82 -36.54
CA PHE A 419 -2.26 21.04 -36.82
C PHE A 419 -3.10 22.05 -37.60
N GLN A 420 -2.89 23.33 -37.32
CA GLN A 420 -3.60 24.44 -37.99
C GLN A 420 -3.18 24.57 -39.46
N HIS A 421 -1.93 24.20 -39.76
CA HIS A 421 -1.29 24.31 -41.06
C HIS A 421 -0.65 22.98 -41.48
N PRO A 422 -1.42 21.90 -41.70
CA PRO A 422 -0.88 20.60 -42.07
C PRO A 422 -0.04 20.66 -43.35
N GLU A 423 -0.32 21.60 -44.25
CA GLU A 423 0.43 21.83 -45.49
C GLU A 423 1.90 22.24 -45.26
N LYS A 424 2.25 22.70 -44.05
CA LYS A 424 3.64 23.05 -43.69
C LYS A 424 4.45 21.86 -43.18
N MET A 425 3.81 20.71 -42.93
CA MET A 425 4.55 19.50 -42.52
C MET A 425 5.38 18.97 -43.69
N ASP A 426 6.68 18.85 -43.48
CA ASP A 426 7.58 18.27 -44.47
C ASP A 426 7.47 16.73 -44.43
N THR A 427 6.74 16.15 -45.39
CA THR A 427 6.58 14.69 -45.54
C THR A 427 7.88 13.94 -45.86
N ILE A 428 8.99 14.65 -46.09
CA ILE A 428 10.31 14.07 -46.35
C ILE A 428 11.21 14.20 -45.12
N LYS A 429 11.13 15.31 -44.39
CA LYS A 429 12.00 15.59 -43.23
C LYS A 429 11.37 15.34 -41.87
N GLY A 430 10.05 15.24 -41.79
CA GLY A 430 9.36 15.02 -40.51
C GLY A 430 9.44 16.21 -39.56
N ASN A 431 9.77 17.40 -40.07
CA ASN A 431 9.82 18.59 -39.26
C ASN A 431 8.40 19.08 -39.01
N VAL A 432 8.02 19.07 -37.74
CA VAL A 432 6.73 19.52 -37.25
C VAL A 432 6.99 20.74 -36.38
N ASP A 433 6.43 21.90 -36.75
CA ASP A 433 6.47 23.06 -35.87
C ASP A 433 5.44 22.84 -34.75
N HIS A 434 5.94 22.62 -33.53
CA HIS A 434 5.12 22.43 -32.35
C HIS A 434 4.17 23.62 -32.10
N LYS A 435 4.47 24.80 -32.65
CA LYS A 435 3.62 26.00 -32.55
C LYS A 435 2.36 25.94 -33.41
N ASP A 436 2.37 25.13 -34.47
CA ASP A 436 1.23 24.95 -35.37
C ASP A 436 0.27 23.86 -34.87
N PHE A 437 0.54 23.20 -33.73
CA PHE A 437 -0.38 22.25 -33.11
C PHE A 437 -1.62 22.99 -32.61
N LYS A 438 -2.79 22.44 -32.90
CA LYS A 438 -4.09 23.01 -32.54
C LYS A 438 -4.22 23.10 -31.02
N PHE A 439 -4.64 24.25 -30.52
CA PHE A 439 -4.65 24.50 -29.07
C PHE A 439 -5.71 23.66 -28.36
N GLU A 440 -6.82 23.38 -29.05
CA GLU A 440 -7.90 22.52 -28.61
C GLU A 440 -7.49 21.06 -28.42
N GLU A 441 -6.41 20.62 -29.05
CA GLU A 441 -5.92 19.23 -28.99
C GLU A 441 -5.06 18.97 -27.74
N TYR A 442 -4.56 20.02 -27.07
CA TYR A 442 -3.81 19.87 -25.81
C TYR A 442 -4.73 19.43 -24.67
N THR A 443 -5.02 18.14 -24.66
CA THR A 443 -5.79 17.45 -23.63
C THR A 443 -4.85 16.54 -22.86
N TYR A 444 -4.89 16.64 -21.54
CA TYR A 444 -4.10 15.81 -20.64
C TYR A 444 -5.01 14.96 -19.78
N LYS A 445 -4.68 13.68 -19.73
CA LYS A 445 -5.33 12.69 -18.90
C LYS A 445 -4.41 12.34 -17.75
N TYR A 446 -4.90 12.47 -16.51
CA TYR A 446 -4.16 12.02 -15.33
C TYR A 446 -5.03 11.24 -14.36
N TYR A 447 -4.34 10.54 -13.47
CA TYR A 447 -4.93 9.63 -12.50
C TYR A 447 -4.51 10.01 -11.10
N TRP A 448 -5.41 9.80 -10.15
CA TRP A 448 -5.11 9.91 -8.72
C TRP A 448 -6.01 8.99 -7.91
N GLU A 449 -5.54 8.55 -6.74
CA GLU A 449 -6.35 7.73 -5.84
C GLU A 449 -7.08 8.61 -4.84
N ASP A 450 -8.39 8.45 -4.65
CA ASP A 450 -9.16 9.17 -3.63
C ASP A 450 -8.98 8.53 -2.25
N LEU A 451 -7.78 8.70 -1.67
CA LEU A 451 -7.41 8.19 -0.35
C LEU A 451 -8.30 8.75 0.76
N GLY A 452 -8.71 10.01 0.64
CA GLY A 452 -9.62 10.65 1.59
C GLY A 452 -10.94 9.90 1.67
N ARG A 453 -11.55 9.61 0.51
CA ARG A 453 -12.76 8.79 0.44
C ARG A 453 -12.51 7.34 0.79
N ARG A 454 -11.40 6.72 0.34
CA ARG A 454 -11.03 5.34 0.65
C ARG A 454 -10.91 5.12 2.15
N SER A 455 -10.29 6.07 2.85
CA SER A 455 -10.15 6.08 4.31
C SER A 455 -11.48 6.27 5.05
N LYS A 456 -12.45 6.99 4.49
CA LYS A 456 -13.76 7.22 5.14
C LYS A 456 -14.76 6.08 4.85
N THR A 457 -14.61 5.45 3.69
CA THR A 457 -15.49 4.36 3.25
C THR A 457 -15.21 3.09 4.06
N GLY A 458 -16.26 2.33 4.41
CA GLY A 458 -16.13 1.13 5.24
C GLY A 458 -16.22 1.38 6.75
N GLU A 459 -16.56 2.59 7.18
CA GLU A 459 -17.01 2.82 8.57
C GLU A 459 -18.36 2.09 8.77
N LEU A 460 -18.41 1.14 9.69
CA LEU A 460 -19.60 0.34 9.95
C LEU A 460 -20.33 0.83 11.21
N VAL A 461 -21.64 1.00 11.12
CA VAL A 461 -22.51 1.43 12.22
C VAL A 461 -23.56 0.35 12.47
N TRP A 462 -23.78 0.02 13.74
CA TRP A 462 -24.79 -0.95 14.14
C TRP A 462 -26.19 -0.47 13.76
N ASN A 463 -26.86 -1.19 12.86
CA ASN A 463 -28.26 -0.97 12.54
C ASN A 463 -29.15 -1.82 13.46
N ALA A 464 -29.69 -1.19 14.52
CA ALA A 464 -30.55 -1.85 15.48
C ALA A 464 -31.84 -2.45 14.87
N SER A 465 -32.35 -1.89 13.77
CA SER A 465 -33.57 -2.40 13.12
C SER A 465 -33.33 -3.66 12.29
N LYS A 466 -32.11 -3.82 11.74
CA LYS A 466 -31.72 -4.96 10.90
C LYS A 466 -30.90 -6.00 11.65
N GLU A 467 -30.56 -5.72 12.91
CA GLU A 467 -29.67 -6.52 13.73
C GLU A 467 -28.35 -6.89 13.04
N ARG A 468 -27.75 -5.93 12.34
CA ARG A 468 -26.45 -6.07 11.66
C ARG A 468 -25.73 -4.73 11.59
N TYR A 469 -24.44 -4.74 11.31
CA TYR A 469 -23.71 -3.53 10.94
C TYR A 469 -24.02 -3.15 9.48
N ASP A 470 -24.31 -1.87 9.23
CA ASP A 470 -24.42 -1.29 7.88
C ASP A 470 -23.29 -0.25 7.71
N ALA A 471 -22.85 -0.01 6.47
CA ALA A 471 -21.93 1.10 6.20
C ALA A 471 -22.57 2.44 6.57
N LYS A 472 -21.78 3.32 7.21
CA LYS A 472 -22.19 4.66 7.64
C LYS A 472 -22.54 5.55 6.45
N ASP A 473 -21.74 5.47 5.38
CA ASP A 473 -21.93 6.23 4.16
C ASP A 473 -22.54 5.36 3.04
N VAL A 474 -23.54 5.94 2.36
CA VAL A 474 -24.47 5.29 1.43
C VAL A 474 -23.95 5.28 0.00
N TRP A 475 -22.66 5.57 -0.23
CA TRP A 475 -22.02 5.23 -1.51
C TRP A 475 -21.94 3.71 -1.62
N ASN A 476 -23.06 3.15 -2.06
CA ASN A 476 -23.47 1.77 -2.23
C ASN A 476 -22.43 0.73 -1.80
N GLY A 477 -22.79 -0.09 -0.80
CA GLY A 477 -22.13 -1.37 -0.46
C GLY A 477 -22.18 -2.41 -1.59
N LYS A 478 -21.86 -2.00 -2.83
CA LYS A 478 -21.61 -2.79 -4.03
C LYS A 478 -20.12 -3.14 -4.18
N GLY A 479 -19.22 -2.47 -3.43
CA GLY A 479 -17.77 -2.70 -3.45
C GLY A 479 -17.20 -3.21 -2.12
N ILE A 480 -18.04 -3.71 -1.21
CA ILE A 480 -17.60 -4.42 0.00
C ILE A 480 -17.60 -5.90 -0.34
N ASP A 481 -16.43 -6.55 -0.32
CA ASP A 481 -16.34 -7.96 -0.67
C ASP A 481 -16.85 -8.71 0.54
N MET A 482 -17.98 -9.37 0.38
CA MET A 482 -18.55 -10.23 1.40
C MET A 482 -18.34 -11.69 0.99
N ASP A 483 -17.16 -12.02 0.45
CA ASP A 483 -16.71 -13.40 0.43
C ASP A 483 -16.46 -13.90 1.87
N GLU A 484 -16.57 -15.22 2.08
CA GLU A 484 -16.54 -15.80 3.42
C GLU A 484 -15.20 -15.59 4.15
N LYS A 485 -14.11 -15.33 3.40
CA LYS A 485 -12.76 -15.08 3.93
C LYS A 485 -12.48 -13.58 4.14
N SER A 486 -13.03 -12.70 3.31
CA SER A 486 -12.98 -11.25 3.46
C SER A 486 -13.84 -10.77 4.62
N LEU A 487 -14.88 -11.53 4.99
CA LEU A 487 -15.63 -11.34 6.24
C LEU A 487 -14.72 -11.37 7.48
N ILE A 488 -13.61 -12.14 7.48
CA ILE A 488 -12.65 -12.23 8.60
C ILE A 488 -11.89 -10.90 8.81
N GLY A 489 -11.66 -10.13 7.74
CA GLY A 489 -11.03 -8.79 7.81
C GLY A 489 -11.96 -7.70 8.30
N PHE A 490 -13.22 -7.76 7.89
CA PHE A 490 -14.26 -6.93 8.49
C PHE A 490 -14.50 -7.30 9.96
N GLU A 491 -14.44 -8.59 10.31
CA GLU A 491 -14.54 -9.08 11.70
C GLU A 491 -13.47 -8.51 12.63
N SER A 492 -12.31 -8.26 12.07
CA SER A 492 -11.15 -7.68 12.75
C SER A 492 -11.19 -6.15 12.82
N GLY A 493 -12.06 -5.47 12.06
CA GLY A 493 -12.24 -4.01 12.06
C GLY A 493 -11.36 -3.23 11.07
N ILE A 494 -10.63 -3.92 10.18
CA ILE A 494 -9.78 -3.32 9.15
C ILE A 494 -10.66 -2.75 8.04
N ARG A 495 -10.30 -1.57 7.52
CA ARG A 495 -10.91 -1.02 6.31
C ARG A 495 -10.23 -1.61 5.09
N THR A 496 -10.90 -2.54 4.43
CA THR A 496 -10.49 -3.04 3.12
C THR A 496 -11.67 -2.92 2.16
N HIS A 497 -11.40 -2.70 0.88
CA HIS A 497 -12.43 -2.59 -0.16
C HIS A 497 -12.30 -3.77 -1.13
N ALA A 498 -13.42 -4.29 -1.64
CA ALA A 498 -13.43 -5.36 -2.65
C ALA A 498 -12.78 -4.95 -3.96
N ASN A 499 -12.90 -3.66 -4.26
CA ASN A 499 -12.59 -3.11 -5.55
C ASN A 499 -11.89 -1.78 -5.35
N LEU A 500 -10.56 -1.77 -5.46
CA LEU A 500 -9.77 -0.55 -5.33
C LEU A 500 -9.96 0.40 -6.53
N ARG A 501 -10.43 -0.13 -7.67
CA ARG A 501 -10.75 0.67 -8.86
C ARG A 501 -11.71 1.81 -8.59
N ASP A 502 -12.65 1.65 -7.66
CA ASP A 502 -13.66 2.66 -7.35
C ASP A 502 -13.06 3.94 -6.74
N PHE A 503 -11.80 3.88 -6.31
CA PHE A 503 -11.04 5.01 -5.76
C PHE A 503 -10.00 5.54 -6.73
N ILE A 504 -9.79 4.89 -7.89
CA ILE A 504 -8.91 5.40 -8.93
C ILE A 504 -9.72 6.37 -9.79
N LEU A 505 -9.41 7.65 -9.66
CA LEU A 505 -10.07 8.71 -10.41
C LEU A 505 -9.25 9.06 -11.65
N GLU A 506 -9.99 9.31 -12.72
CA GLU A 506 -9.46 9.65 -14.04
C GLU A 506 -10.00 11.02 -14.43
N GLU A 507 -9.11 11.98 -14.68
CA GLU A 507 -9.46 13.35 -15.05
C GLU A 507 -8.89 13.73 -16.42
N TYR A 508 -9.68 14.48 -17.19
CA TYR A 508 -9.30 15.03 -18.49
C TYR A 508 -9.35 16.55 -18.42
N VAL A 509 -8.24 17.20 -18.71
CA VAL A 509 -8.12 18.66 -18.65
C VAL A 509 -7.56 19.17 -19.97
N SER A 510 -8.15 20.24 -20.51
CA SER A 510 -7.49 21.01 -21.58
C SER A 510 -6.41 21.87 -20.95
N VAL A 511 -5.16 21.65 -21.35
CA VAL A 511 -3.98 22.22 -20.70
C VAL A 511 -3.40 23.42 -21.45
N TYR A 512 -3.97 23.85 -22.58
CA TYR A 512 -3.47 25.07 -23.22
C TYR A 512 -3.91 26.33 -22.45
N PRO A 513 -3.00 27.28 -22.14
CA PRO A 513 -3.33 28.48 -21.36
C PRO A 513 -4.46 29.30 -21.99
N GLY A 514 -5.36 29.81 -21.15
CA GLY A 514 -6.51 30.60 -21.61
C GLY A 514 -7.66 29.79 -22.21
N ILE A 515 -7.52 28.47 -22.37
CA ILE A 515 -8.65 27.58 -22.67
C ILE A 515 -9.30 27.14 -21.36
N ASN A 516 -10.43 27.76 -21.04
CA ASN A 516 -11.22 27.42 -19.86
C ASN A 516 -12.37 26.51 -20.29
N CYS A 517 -12.19 25.20 -20.19
CA CYS A 517 -13.34 24.28 -20.29
C CYS A 517 -13.94 24.08 -18.90
N THR A 518 -15.07 24.71 -18.62
CA THR A 518 -15.84 24.43 -17.39
C THR A 518 -16.85 23.28 -17.58
N ALA A 519 -17.19 22.90 -18.82
CA ALA A 519 -18.28 21.95 -19.09
C ALA A 519 -17.85 20.54 -19.57
N CYS A 520 -16.59 20.33 -19.99
CA CYS A 520 -16.08 19.00 -20.39
C CYS A 520 -15.10 18.37 -19.40
N ASN A 521 -14.97 18.93 -18.18
CA ASN A 521 -14.70 18.09 -17.01
C ASN A 521 -15.96 17.24 -16.80
N TRP A 522 -16.14 16.15 -17.56
CA TRP A 522 -17.31 15.26 -17.42
C TRP A 522 -17.46 14.70 -15.98
N ASN A 523 -16.45 14.94 -15.14
CA ASN A 523 -16.44 14.83 -13.68
C ASN A 523 -16.96 16.07 -12.92
N CYS A 524 -17.90 16.86 -13.47
CA CYS A 524 -18.69 17.87 -12.75
C CYS A 524 -19.58 17.27 -11.62
N MET A 525 -19.19 16.11 -11.11
CA MET A 525 -19.72 15.39 -9.95
C MET A 525 -18.85 15.54 -8.69
N HIS A 526 -17.69 16.21 -8.73
CA HIS A 526 -16.80 16.23 -7.55
C HIS A 526 -16.99 17.43 -6.59
N GLU A 527 -17.70 18.50 -6.97
CA GLU A 527 -17.91 19.66 -6.05
C GLU A 527 -19.35 20.18 -5.94
N HIS A 528 -20.33 19.54 -6.60
CA HIS A 528 -21.73 19.81 -6.31
C HIS A 528 -22.25 18.71 -5.39
N GLY A 529 -22.29 19.00 -4.09
CA GLY A 529 -22.84 18.11 -3.04
C GLY A 529 -24.35 17.82 -3.16
N GLU A 530 -24.93 17.99 -4.35
CA GLU A 530 -26.31 17.67 -4.70
C GLU A 530 -26.29 17.00 -6.08
N GLU A 531 -26.91 15.83 -6.22
CA GLU A 531 -27.14 15.17 -7.51
C GLU A 531 -27.93 16.12 -8.43
N LEU A 532 -27.22 16.85 -9.31
CA LEU A 532 -27.89 17.61 -10.37
C LEU A 532 -28.61 16.61 -11.27
N ASN A 533 -29.91 16.82 -11.49
CA ASN A 533 -30.67 15.95 -12.38
C ASN A 533 -30.24 16.19 -13.85
N PHE A 534 -30.61 15.25 -14.74
CA PHE A 534 -30.22 15.30 -16.16
C PHE A 534 -30.65 16.59 -16.89
N GLU A 535 -31.76 17.21 -16.47
CA GLU A 535 -32.24 18.49 -17.05
C GLU A 535 -31.40 19.68 -16.53
N GLU A 536 -30.93 19.65 -15.29
CA GLU A 536 -30.01 20.65 -14.71
C GLU A 536 -28.59 20.54 -15.29
N GLN A 537 -28.12 19.32 -15.57
CA GLN A 537 -26.89 19.09 -16.32
C GLN A 537 -26.98 19.65 -17.74
N GLN A 538 -28.12 19.47 -18.41
CA GLN A 538 -28.38 20.07 -19.72
C GLN A 538 -28.41 21.60 -19.66
N GLU A 539 -29.02 22.23 -18.64
CA GLU A 539 -29.02 23.70 -18.50
C GLU A 539 -27.63 24.30 -18.21
N VAL A 540 -26.74 23.55 -17.56
CA VAL A 540 -25.33 23.96 -17.33
C VAL A 540 -24.50 23.77 -18.62
N CYS A 541 -24.71 22.67 -19.34
CA CYS A 541 -24.08 22.41 -20.64
C CYS A 541 -24.58 23.36 -21.75
N ASP A 542 -25.86 23.71 -21.77
CA ASP A 542 -26.46 24.66 -22.73
C ASP A 542 -26.01 26.11 -22.49
N LYS A 543 -25.45 26.40 -21.31
CA LYS A 543 -24.74 27.66 -21.00
C LYS A 543 -23.24 27.58 -21.29
N CYS A 544 -22.71 26.40 -21.62
CA CYS A 544 -21.38 26.33 -22.18
C CYS A 544 -21.47 27.00 -23.56
N PRO A 545 -20.71 28.07 -23.81
CA PRO A 545 -20.76 28.74 -25.10
C PRO A 545 -20.33 27.72 -26.15
N LEU A 546 -21.31 27.18 -26.88
CA LEU A 546 -21.14 26.34 -28.08
C LEU A 546 -20.35 27.08 -29.18
N ASP A 547 -20.02 28.36 -28.98
CA ASP A 547 -19.01 29.13 -29.70
C ASP A 547 -17.59 28.82 -29.18
N TRP A 548 -17.28 27.52 -29.10
CA TRP A 548 -15.97 26.99 -28.73
C TRP A 548 -15.04 27.05 -29.94
N ASN A 549 -14.57 28.25 -30.32
CA ASN A 549 -13.37 28.37 -31.20
C ASN A 549 -12.79 29.78 -31.41
N GLU A 550 -13.52 30.89 -31.21
CA GLU A 550 -13.07 32.13 -31.87
C GLU A 550 -12.11 33.04 -31.08
N ASN A 551 -11.78 32.75 -29.81
CA ASN A 551 -11.06 33.72 -28.96
C ASN A 551 -9.85 33.20 -28.16
N ALA A 552 -9.47 31.92 -28.25
CA ALA A 552 -8.23 31.45 -27.65
C ALA A 552 -7.05 32.07 -28.41
N LYS A 553 -6.39 33.05 -27.79
CA LYS A 553 -5.24 33.73 -28.41
C LYS A 553 -3.99 32.88 -28.22
N PRO A 554 -3.08 32.82 -29.21
CA PRO A 554 -1.77 32.22 -29.02
C PRO A 554 -1.10 32.82 -27.78
N TYR A 555 -0.61 31.94 -26.90
CA TYR A 555 0.19 32.33 -25.75
C TYR A 555 1.67 32.40 -26.13
N ASP A 556 2.39 33.42 -25.64
CA ASP A 556 3.82 33.59 -25.93
C ASP A 556 4.68 33.00 -24.83
N PHE A 557 5.20 31.79 -25.05
CA PHE A 557 6.11 31.11 -24.12
C PHE A 557 7.57 31.56 -24.25
N TRP A 558 7.94 32.29 -25.31
CA TRP A 558 9.34 32.38 -25.73
C TRP A 558 9.97 33.75 -25.52
N THR A 559 9.17 34.81 -25.46
CA THR A 559 9.72 36.15 -25.24
C THR A 559 10.28 36.30 -23.81
N GLN A 560 9.66 35.63 -22.83
CA GLN A 560 10.03 35.68 -21.41
C GLN A 560 9.94 34.27 -20.79
N PRO A 561 10.87 33.35 -21.12
CA PRO A 561 10.79 31.94 -20.72
C PRO A 561 10.83 31.73 -19.20
N GLU A 562 11.60 32.55 -18.49
CA GLU A 562 11.77 32.47 -17.03
C GLU A 562 10.63 33.16 -16.24
N GLU A 563 9.73 33.89 -16.90
CA GLU A 563 8.61 34.54 -16.21
C GLU A 563 7.49 33.55 -15.89
N LEU A 564 6.74 33.86 -14.82
CA LEU A 564 5.59 33.08 -14.39
C LEU A 564 4.51 33.06 -15.47
N ILE A 565 4.01 31.87 -15.77
CA ILE A 565 2.96 31.70 -16.76
C ILE A 565 1.66 32.37 -16.32
N GLN A 566 1.02 33.05 -17.26
CA GLN A 566 -0.22 33.78 -17.02
C GLN A 566 -1.42 33.04 -17.62
N GLY A 567 -2.59 33.22 -17.00
CA GLY A 567 -3.85 32.70 -17.55
C GLY A 567 -4.06 31.19 -17.39
N LEU A 568 -3.29 30.53 -16.51
CA LEU A 568 -3.59 29.17 -16.08
C LEU A 568 -4.78 29.14 -15.12
N THR A 569 -5.64 28.15 -15.29
CA THR A 569 -6.57 27.74 -14.23
C THR A 569 -5.88 26.86 -13.20
N TYR A 570 -6.48 26.74 -12.02
CA TYR A 570 -5.98 25.83 -11.00
C TYR A 570 -5.94 24.36 -11.47
N TYR A 571 -6.96 23.89 -12.22
CA TYR A 571 -6.96 22.52 -12.77
C TYR A 571 -5.86 22.28 -13.81
N GLN A 572 -5.53 23.29 -14.61
CA GLN A 572 -4.38 23.24 -15.52
C GLN A 572 -3.05 23.16 -14.77
N ALA A 573 -2.95 23.81 -13.62
CA ALA A 573 -1.80 23.69 -12.73
C ALA A 573 -1.75 22.30 -12.06
N MET A 574 -2.89 21.75 -11.61
CA MET A 574 -2.98 20.37 -11.08
C MET A 574 -2.47 19.34 -12.11
N ALA A 575 -2.91 19.45 -13.36
CA ALA A 575 -2.43 18.61 -14.47
C ALA A 575 -0.90 18.71 -14.64
N TYR A 576 -0.35 19.92 -14.58
CA TYR A 576 1.09 20.16 -14.64
C TYR A 576 1.83 19.55 -13.45
N TYR A 577 1.36 19.74 -12.21
CA TYR A 577 1.98 19.15 -11.03
C TYR A 577 1.91 17.61 -11.05
N ASN A 578 0.79 17.05 -11.53
CA ASN A 578 0.67 15.61 -11.75
C ASN A 578 1.77 15.11 -12.71
N TRP A 579 1.94 15.79 -13.85
CA TRP A 579 3.01 15.48 -14.80
C TRP A 579 4.41 15.66 -14.22
N LYS A 580 4.66 16.73 -13.47
CA LYS A 580 5.98 17.10 -12.93
C LYS A 580 6.46 16.10 -11.87
N TYR A 581 5.59 15.74 -10.94
CA TYR A 581 5.96 14.93 -9.77
C TYR A 581 5.63 13.45 -9.92
N HIS A 582 4.50 13.10 -10.54
CA HIS A 582 3.98 11.72 -10.49
C HIS A 582 4.35 10.87 -11.72
N ARG A 583 4.94 11.46 -12.78
CA ARG A 583 5.43 10.70 -13.95
C ARG A 583 6.83 10.08 -13.74
N ASN A 584 7.61 10.62 -12.81
CA ASN A 584 8.99 10.21 -12.54
C ASN A 584 9.09 9.48 -11.19
N THR A 585 8.48 8.31 -11.06
CA THR A 585 8.64 7.40 -9.91
C THR A 585 10.03 6.75 -9.82
N ARG A 586 11.10 7.53 -10.05
CA ARG A 586 12.49 7.07 -9.85
C ARG A 586 13.26 7.98 -8.90
N SER A 587 13.29 7.53 -7.66
CA SER A 587 14.49 7.50 -6.82
C SER A 587 15.17 8.83 -6.45
N SER A 588 14.43 9.84 -6.01
CA SER A 588 15.03 10.75 -5.03
C SER A 588 14.91 10.10 -3.66
N LYS A 589 16.05 9.76 -3.06
CA LYS A 589 16.18 9.55 -1.61
C LYS A 589 16.20 10.94 -0.97
N SER A 590 15.10 11.67 -1.06
CA SER A 590 14.96 12.95 -0.38
C SER A 590 14.28 12.71 0.96
N GLU A 591 14.85 13.28 2.02
CA GLU A 591 14.26 13.35 3.36
C GLU A 591 12.93 14.15 3.38
N THR A 592 12.44 14.60 2.22
CA THR A 592 11.32 15.53 2.03
C THR A 592 10.18 15.00 1.14
N ARG A 593 10.08 13.69 0.84
CA ARG A 593 9.03 13.17 -0.07
C ARG A 593 7.60 13.61 0.26
N TYR A 594 7.29 13.82 1.54
CA TYR A 594 5.98 14.34 1.96
C TYR A 594 5.69 15.74 1.39
N HIS A 595 6.74 16.54 1.17
CA HIS A 595 6.69 17.87 0.56
C HIS A 595 6.86 17.84 -0.96
N ASP A 596 7.70 16.95 -1.50
CA ASP A 596 8.02 16.92 -2.93
C ASP A 596 6.77 16.78 -3.81
N ASP A 597 5.78 16.01 -3.34
CA ASP A 597 4.50 15.78 -4.02
C ASP A 597 3.37 16.68 -3.48
N LEU A 598 3.68 17.62 -2.59
CA LEU A 598 2.67 18.50 -2.02
C LEU A 598 2.22 19.52 -3.08
N VAL A 599 0.91 19.62 -3.28
CA VAL A 599 0.31 20.54 -4.25
C VAL A 599 -0.37 21.70 -3.50
N PRO A 600 -0.21 22.95 -3.96
CA PRO A 600 -0.81 24.09 -3.28
C PRO A 600 -2.33 24.04 -3.38
N THR A 601 -3.05 24.52 -2.37
CA THR A 601 -4.46 24.92 -2.55
C THR A 601 -4.59 25.98 -3.63
N LYS A 602 -5.80 26.16 -4.17
CA LYS A 602 -6.08 27.23 -5.15
C LYS A 602 -5.62 28.61 -4.68
N GLU A 603 -5.85 28.96 -3.41
CA GLU A 603 -5.45 30.27 -2.87
C GLU A 603 -3.91 30.40 -2.82
N GLN A 604 -3.21 29.34 -2.42
CA GLN A 604 -1.75 29.32 -2.37
C GLN A 604 -1.15 29.41 -3.77
N PHE A 605 -1.69 28.66 -4.73
CA PHE A 605 -1.30 28.73 -6.14
C PHE A 605 -1.44 30.16 -6.68
N GLU A 606 -2.60 30.79 -6.47
CA GLU A 606 -2.85 32.16 -6.92
C GLU A 606 -1.90 33.20 -6.30
N LYS A 607 -1.42 32.99 -5.06
CA LYS A 607 -0.40 33.83 -4.42
C LYS A 607 0.97 33.63 -5.08
N VAL A 608 1.39 32.37 -5.22
CA VAL A 608 2.69 32.04 -5.80
C VAL A 608 2.79 32.51 -7.27
N GLN A 609 1.71 32.38 -8.05
CA GLN A 609 1.67 32.85 -9.44
C GLN A 609 1.61 34.39 -9.59
N LYS A 610 1.39 35.13 -8.49
CA LYS A 610 1.59 36.60 -8.43
C LYS A 610 3.04 36.97 -8.09
N GLY A 611 3.92 35.99 -7.92
CA GLY A 611 5.30 36.18 -7.49
C GLY A 611 5.46 36.37 -5.98
N GLU A 612 4.43 36.06 -5.18
CA GLU A 612 4.54 36.07 -3.72
C GLU A 612 5.28 34.80 -3.24
N SER A 613 6.12 34.96 -2.22
CA SER A 613 6.76 33.80 -1.56
C SER A 613 5.77 33.07 -0.66
N PHE A 614 5.84 31.75 -0.64
CA PHE A 614 5.06 30.91 0.27
C PHE A 614 5.96 29.98 1.07
N VAL A 615 5.96 30.15 2.40
CA VAL A 615 6.63 29.26 3.34
C VAL A 615 5.58 28.46 4.08
N LEU A 616 5.72 27.14 4.03
CA LEU A 616 4.94 26.23 4.82
C LEU A 616 5.54 26.20 6.23
N ASP A 617 4.78 26.66 7.21
CA ASP A 617 5.23 26.72 8.60
C ASP A 617 5.48 25.32 9.18
N GLU A 618 6.34 25.23 10.21
CA GLU A 618 6.56 23.99 10.96
C GLU A 618 5.22 23.43 11.45
N GLN A 619 4.96 22.14 11.17
CA GLN A 619 3.75 21.46 11.60
C GLN A 619 4.06 20.32 12.56
N LYS A 620 3.30 20.27 13.66
CA LYS A 620 3.31 19.14 14.61
C LYS A 620 2.04 18.35 14.42
N LEU A 621 2.18 17.21 13.74
CA LEU A 621 1.05 16.35 13.43
C LEU A 621 0.97 15.24 14.47
N GLU A 622 -0.18 15.08 15.12
CA GLU A 622 -0.40 13.93 16.00
C GLU A 622 -0.53 12.66 15.15
N PHE A 623 0.20 11.60 15.53
CA PHE A 623 0.05 10.29 14.88
C PHE A 623 -1.38 9.77 15.07
N PRO A 624 -1.92 9.01 14.11
CA PRO A 624 -3.16 8.29 14.29
C PRO A 624 -3.04 7.29 15.44
N ASP A 625 -3.92 7.43 16.43
CA ASP A 625 -4.05 6.49 17.53
C ASP A 625 -4.92 5.28 17.15
N PRO A 626 -4.80 4.16 17.87
CA PRO A 626 -3.81 3.86 18.91
C PRO A 626 -2.54 3.16 18.37
N TRP A 627 -1.43 3.32 19.09
CA TRP A 627 -0.17 2.59 18.89
C TRP A 627 0.03 1.52 19.99
N PHE A 628 1.11 0.73 19.94
CA PHE A 628 1.35 -0.29 20.96
C PHE A 628 2.82 -0.55 21.30
N ARG A 629 3.03 -0.92 22.57
CA ARG A 629 4.21 -1.59 23.10
C ARG A 629 3.83 -3.00 23.58
N TYR A 630 4.79 -3.75 24.09
CA TYR A 630 4.53 -5.08 24.63
C TYR A 630 5.47 -5.46 25.76
N VAL A 631 5.04 -6.48 26.50
CA VAL A 631 5.77 -7.09 27.62
C VAL A 631 6.12 -8.52 27.23
N ILE A 632 7.34 -8.96 27.61
CA ILE A 632 7.76 -10.35 27.52
C ILE A 632 7.78 -10.93 28.93
N HIS A 633 6.93 -11.90 29.18
CA HIS A 633 6.84 -12.66 30.42
C HIS A 633 7.72 -13.90 30.34
N PHE A 634 8.55 -14.16 31.36
CA PHE A 634 9.40 -15.35 31.41
C PHE A 634 8.93 -16.30 32.51
N TYR A 635 8.71 -17.55 32.14
CA TYR A 635 8.32 -18.63 33.05
C TYR A 635 9.37 -19.74 33.04
N PRO A 636 9.64 -20.42 34.16
CA PRO A 636 10.49 -21.60 34.16
C PRO A 636 9.89 -22.72 33.30
N LYS A 637 10.70 -23.38 32.46
CA LYS A 637 10.29 -24.62 31.77
C LYS A 637 9.92 -25.67 32.80
N LYS A 638 8.76 -26.32 32.60
CA LYS A 638 8.28 -27.42 33.44
C LYS A 638 9.01 -28.73 33.16
#